data_AF-Q4CT53-F1
#
_entry.id   AF-Q4CT53-F1
#
_cell.length_a   1.000
_cell.length_b   1.000
_cell.length_c   1.000
_cell.angle_alpha   90.00
_cell.angle_beta   90.00
_cell.angle_gamma   90.00
#
_symmetry.space_group_name_H-M   'P 1'
#
loop_
_entity.id
_entity.type
_entity.pdbx_description
1 polymer ?
#
loop_
_entity_poly.entity_id
_entity_poly.type
_entity_poly.pdbx_seq_one_letter_code
_entity_poly.pdbx_strand_id
1 'polypeptide(L)'
;MGMTEEAEEETKEDENGEGEADFLDDGTTDEPDEFIHHQHHHHLLTVTKKAFLALGDVACSSLQQNVDSADGLTCTLIPPQEIVMLVQSFEKVGVRHHALLYEVVPLVRDMSGSMEPLELSLLLNAFARLGAWNGRVLNTLASSVAAQIKTCSLKQCQSILQALQSSGFLRPGAFLSTTEYKTTLLRDWRPACTPTTQASIDPLVVLATSVVERMTTLVERPESVSAMLESQSLEDVAAVVRVLGFFVQPPQPAFDTYFEMAMKKLVLDSKDIMDDSSPLRQRKWLMVVLFLKGHLGKLRRYHRQCISAQAMADSITAHETTLLSLTPGLRLMAEEKVADLYYTCCVFAMVYNVKFSPEAASTILKVISEKLQEEDVARNPRRVSSALRHLTKLSSKHIGAPGIVHKIALDSAWHLVAQLQGNAAEERNCSSPECSSSAAAVMLEVLCMSHLLALPYLVEEKQKLQQVLFFFSNHLRKNDISRLSAAECSILVLSTAVGTAMQICCQVNVAWLDEVQHGILLKEKHLSVHDAVNILLAEALCCDESIVQAETVRCASRVLVGQMGKTDWTGLRLLPELYRLATAGDACFMAWCKRLQQVAGDDTTAPVAGGVLEVFERVMPALLRALRSAEKGTTPTLCWQCRVDVAEQYQRCAETCGDERGLADALAELVKKETCASS
;
A
#
# COMPACT_ATOMS: atom_id res chain seq x y z
N MET A 1 -41.43 30.88 -8.53
CA MET A 1 -42.26 30.13 -7.59
C MET A 1 -42.59 28.80 -8.23
N GLY A 2 -42.01 27.74 -7.68
CA GLY A 2 -42.13 26.38 -8.15
C GLY A 2 -41.25 25.56 -7.23
N MET A 3 -41.70 25.42 -5.99
CA MET A 3 -41.05 24.61 -4.96
C MET A 3 -41.35 23.16 -5.31
N THR A 4 -40.35 22.42 -5.74
CA THR A 4 -40.40 20.97 -5.80
C THR A 4 -39.35 20.46 -4.81
N GLU A 5 -39.87 19.83 -3.76
CA GLU A 5 -39.17 19.12 -2.70
C GLU A 5 -38.11 18.18 -3.30
N GLU A 6 -36.84 18.45 -2.98
CA GLU A 6 -35.74 17.53 -3.23
C GLU A 6 -35.85 16.42 -2.19
N ALA A 7 -36.32 15.25 -2.63
CA ALA A 7 -36.37 14.04 -1.85
C ALA A 7 -34.95 13.61 -1.45
N GLU A 8 -34.75 13.41 -0.15
CA GLU A 8 -33.54 12.90 0.47
C GLU A 8 -33.20 11.51 -0.08
N GLU A 9 -32.17 11.45 -0.91
CA GLU A 9 -31.61 10.21 -1.44
C GLU A 9 -30.69 9.61 -0.37
N GLU A 10 -31.23 8.67 0.42
CA GLU A 10 -30.48 7.83 1.36
C GLU A 10 -29.44 6.99 0.60
N THR A 11 -28.24 7.53 0.44
CA THR A 11 -27.07 6.77 0.01
C THR A 11 -26.67 5.82 1.13
N LYS A 12 -27.06 4.55 1.00
CA LYS A 12 -26.41 3.42 1.67
C LYS A 12 -24.97 3.34 1.16
N GLU A 13 -24.05 4.02 1.85
CA GLU A 13 -22.62 3.83 1.65
C GLU A 13 -22.23 2.47 2.23
N ASP A 14 -21.77 1.57 1.36
CA ASP A 14 -21.24 0.27 1.71
C ASP A 14 -20.07 0.41 2.68
N GLU A 15 -20.26 -0.07 3.92
CA GLU A 15 -19.24 -0.24 4.95
C GLU A 15 -18.21 -1.32 4.52
N ASN A 16 -17.30 -0.98 3.62
CA ASN A 16 -16.06 -1.72 3.38
C ASN A 16 -14.86 -0.77 3.47
N GLY A 17 -14.82 0.02 4.54
CA GLY A 17 -13.61 0.73 4.95
C GLY A 17 -12.76 -0.21 5.79
N GLU A 18 -11.82 -0.92 5.17
CA GLU A 18 -10.71 -1.58 5.86
C GLU A 18 -9.89 -0.49 6.57
N GLY A 19 -10.24 -0.21 7.83
CA GLY A 19 -9.52 0.72 8.69
C GLY A 19 -8.18 0.12 9.10
N GLU A 20 -7.10 0.51 8.42
CA GLU A 20 -5.70 0.30 8.83
C GLU A 20 -5.30 1.16 10.06
N ALA A 21 -6.19 1.28 11.05
CA ALA A 21 -6.02 2.12 12.22
C ALA A 21 -6.38 1.37 13.51
N ASP A 22 -5.60 0.35 13.88
CA ASP A 22 -5.38 -0.09 15.27
C ASP A 22 -4.66 -1.44 15.31
N PHE A 23 -3.32 -1.47 15.27
CA PHE A 23 -2.53 -2.63 15.73
C PHE A 23 -1.14 -2.19 16.19
N LEU A 24 -1.09 -1.33 17.21
CA LEU A 24 0.10 -1.17 18.08
C LEU A 24 -0.31 -1.10 19.57
N ASP A 25 -1.34 -1.86 19.94
CA ASP A 25 -1.66 -2.16 21.35
C ASP A 25 -1.88 -3.67 21.47
N ASP A 26 -0.78 -4.43 21.43
CA ASP A 26 -0.76 -5.89 21.58
C ASP A 26 -0.18 -6.22 22.95
N GLY A 27 -1.08 -6.38 23.91
CA GLY A 27 -0.84 -7.05 25.18
C GLY A 27 -1.57 -8.37 25.18
N THR A 28 -1.04 -9.38 24.49
CA THR A 28 -1.48 -10.77 24.64
C THR A 28 -0.28 -11.68 24.88
N THR A 29 -0.31 -12.32 26.03
CA THR A 29 0.66 -13.28 26.56
C THR A 29 0.54 -14.62 25.85
N ASP A 30 1.69 -15.19 25.50
CA ASP A 30 1.88 -16.54 24.97
C ASP A 30 1.17 -17.62 25.83
N GLU A 31 0.30 -18.45 25.23
CA GLU A 31 0.26 -19.91 25.37
C GLU A 31 -0.90 -20.53 24.54
N PRO A 32 -0.76 -21.78 24.05
CA PRO A 32 -1.63 -22.35 23.03
C PRO A 32 -2.91 -22.93 23.64
N ASP A 33 -3.96 -22.13 23.69
CA ASP A 33 -5.35 -22.59 23.85
C ASP A 33 -6.33 -21.57 23.22
N GLU A 34 -5.98 -21.09 22.01
CA GLU A 34 -6.59 -19.94 21.35
C GLU A 34 -8.11 -20.05 21.14
N PHE A 35 -8.66 -21.27 21.00
CA PHE A 35 -10.09 -21.41 20.72
C PHE A 35 -10.97 -21.14 21.96
N ILE A 36 -10.52 -21.56 23.15
CA ILE A 36 -11.22 -21.27 24.41
C ILE A 36 -10.97 -19.80 24.81
N HIS A 37 -9.77 -19.29 24.55
CA HIS A 37 -9.42 -17.91 24.85
C HIS A 37 -10.20 -16.90 24.00
N HIS A 38 -10.40 -17.15 22.70
CA HIS A 38 -11.20 -16.25 21.86
C HIS A 38 -12.65 -16.14 22.32
N GLN A 39 -13.29 -17.26 22.69
CA GLN A 39 -14.69 -17.24 23.12
C GLN A 39 -14.84 -16.55 24.49
N HIS A 40 -13.92 -16.80 25.43
CA HIS A 40 -13.90 -16.10 26.71
C HIS A 40 -13.60 -14.60 26.57
N HIS A 41 -12.65 -14.23 25.71
CA HIS A 41 -12.31 -12.83 25.47
C HIS A 41 -13.48 -12.08 24.83
N HIS A 42 -14.18 -12.70 23.87
CA HIS A 42 -15.37 -12.12 23.24
C HIS A 42 -16.54 -11.97 24.23
N HIS A 43 -16.77 -12.95 25.11
CA HIS A 43 -17.79 -12.86 26.15
C HIS A 43 -17.46 -11.72 27.14
N LEU A 44 -16.22 -11.65 27.62
CA LEU A 44 -15.77 -10.59 28.52
C LEU A 44 -15.94 -9.21 27.88
N LEU A 45 -15.49 -9.03 26.63
CA LEU A 45 -15.64 -7.78 25.89
C LEU A 45 -17.13 -7.39 25.74
N THR A 46 -18.01 -8.35 25.47
CA THR A 46 -19.45 -8.11 25.34
C THR A 46 -20.07 -7.65 26.66
N VAL A 47 -19.70 -8.29 27.78
CA VAL A 47 -20.16 -7.90 29.12
C VAL A 47 -19.64 -6.51 29.48
N THR A 48 -18.36 -6.22 29.24
CA THR A 48 -17.75 -4.92 29.49
C THR A 48 -18.44 -3.81 28.68
N LYS A 49 -18.72 -4.04 27.38
CA LYS A 49 -19.45 -3.08 26.54
C LYS A 49 -20.85 -2.78 27.08
N LYS A 50 -21.60 -3.82 27.51
CA LYS A 50 -22.92 -3.64 28.13
C LYS A 50 -22.86 -2.86 29.45
N ALA A 51 -21.86 -3.13 30.28
CA ALA A 51 -21.66 -2.39 31.52
C ALA A 51 -21.36 -0.91 31.25
N PHE A 52 -20.51 -0.60 30.27
CA PHE A 52 -20.22 0.78 29.87
C PHE A 52 -21.44 1.50 29.29
N LEU A 53 -22.32 0.80 28.57
CA LEU A 53 -23.60 1.38 28.13
C LEU A 53 -24.45 1.80 29.34
N ALA A 54 -24.66 0.91 30.30
CA ALA A 54 -25.41 1.23 31.52
C ALA A 54 -24.76 2.36 32.35
N LEU A 55 -23.42 2.38 32.45
CA LEU A 55 -22.69 3.47 33.11
C LEU A 55 -22.87 4.80 32.38
N GLY A 56 -22.98 4.80 31.05
CA GLY A 56 -23.25 5.99 30.27
C GLY A 56 -24.63 6.57 30.54
N ASP A 57 -25.66 5.72 30.63
CA ASP A 57 -27.03 6.14 31.00
C ASP A 57 -27.08 6.77 32.41
N VAL A 58 -26.36 6.17 33.37
CA VAL A 58 -26.23 6.71 34.74
C VAL A 58 -25.49 8.05 34.72
N ALA A 59 -24.38 8.15 34.01
CA ALA A 59 -23.61 9.39 33.88
C ALA A 59 -24.43 10.50 33.22
N CYS A 60 -25.19 10.22 32.15
CA CYS A 60 -26.15 11.15 31.55
C CYS A 60 -27.15 11.67 32.58
N SER A 61 -27.77 10.76 33.32
CA SER A 61 -28.77 11.11 34.34
C SER A 61 -28.16 12.01 35.42
N SER A 62 -26.93 11.73 35.85
CA SER A 62 -26.22 12.56 36.83
C SER A 62 -25.83 13.93 36.28
N LEU A 63 -25.41 14.03 35.01
CA LEU A 63 -25.09 15.30 34.37
C LEU A 63 -26.35 16.18 34.23
N GLN A 64 -27.48 15.59 33.83
CA GLN A 64 -28.76 16.30 33.69
C GLN A 64 -29.30 16.82 35.04
N GLN A 65 -29.23 15.99 36.10
CA GLN A 65 -29.68 16.39 37.45
C GLN A 65 -28.90 17.59 38.00
N ASN A 66 -27.62 17.73 37.66
CA ASN A 66 -26.82 18.87 38.06
C ASN A 66 -27.17 20.16 37.30
N VAL A 67 -27.72 20.05 36.09
CA VAL A 67 -28.13 21.21 35.28
C VAL A 67 -29.51 21.75 35.72
N ASP A 68 -30.43 20.87 36.13
CA ASP A 68 -31.79 21.27 36.55
C ASP A 68 -31.85 21.91 37.95
N SER A 69 -30.76 21.83 38.71
CA SER A 69 -30.58 22.60 39.94
C SER A 69 -30.42 24.09 39.58
N ALA A 70 -31.55 24.81 39.55
CA ALA A 70 -31.74 26.19 39.07
C ALA A 70 -30.87 27.31 39.69
N ASP A 71 -29.88 26.99 40.53
CA ASP A 71 -28.82 27.93 40.92
C ASP A 71 -27.71 27.86 39.87
N GLY A 72 -27.82 28.72 38.85
CA GLY A 72 -26.95 28.82 37.65
C GLY A 72 -25.46 29.12 37.87
N LEU A 73 -24.90 28.74 39.03
CA LEU A 73 -23.49 28.83 39.39
C LEU A 73 -22.82 27.45 39.59
N THR A 74 -23.57 26.34 39.55
CA THR A 74 -23.07 25.01 39.99
C THR A 74 -22.51 24.10 38.88
N CYS A 75 -22.68 24.40 37.58
CA CYS A 75 -21.96 23.68 36.52
C CYS A 75 -20.42 23.81 36.63
N THR A 76 -19.92 24.64 37.56
CA THR A 76 -18.48 24.85 37.83
C THR A 76 -17.81 23.73 38.63
N LEU A 77 -18.53 22.68 39.07
CA LEU A 77 -17.94 21.72 40.02
C LEU A 77 -17.15 20.56 39.40
N ILE A 78 -17.40 20.17 38.15
CA ILE A 78 -16.68 19.06 37.52
C ILE A 78 -15.36 19.60 36.93
N PRO A 79 -14.19 19.17 37.42
CA PRO A 79 -12.92 19.61 36.85
C PRO A 79 -12.74 19.07 35.42
N PRO A 80 -12.05 19.79 34.52
CA PRO A 80 -11.85 19.36 33.12
C PRO A 80 -11.25 17.96 33.00
N GLN A 81 -10.36 17.61 33.93
CA GLN A 81 -9.69 16.31 34.00
C GLN A 81 -10.68 15.15 34.12
N GLU A 82 -11.73 15.30 34.92
CA GLU A 82 -12.74 14.24 35.12
C GLU A 82 -13.55 14.01 33.85
N ILE A 83 -13.89 15.08 33.12
CA ILE A 83 -14.57 14.97 31.81
C ILE A 83 -13.67 14.26 30.80
N VAL A 84 -12.38 14.61 30.75
CA VAL A 84 -11.42 13.94 29.86
C VAL A 84 -11.30 12.47 30.22
N MET A 85 -11.13 12.13 31.50
CA MET A 85 -11.06 10.74 31.98
C MET A 85 -12.32 9.95 31.64
N LEU A 86 -13.50 10.56 31.79
CA LEU A 86 -14.78 9.94 31.42
C LEU A 86 -14.79 9.60 29.94
N VAL A 87 -14.57 10.57 29.06
CA VAL A 87 -14.61 10.35 27.60
C VAL A 87 -13.54 9.34 27.16
N GLN A 88 -12.33 9.42 27.71
CA GLN A 88 -11.25 8.47 27.44
C GLN A 88 -11.59 7.06 27.90
N SER A 89 -12.31 6.89 29.02
CA SER A 89 -12.70 5.56 29.49
C SER A 89 -13.64 4.87 28.48
N PHE A 90 -14.58 5.62 27.90
CA PHE A 90 -15.44 5.12 26.82
C PHE A 90 -14.67 4.84 25.54
N GLU A 91 -13.72 5.70 25.18
CA GLU A 91 -12.82 5.49 24.04
C GLU A 91 -11.99 4.20 24.19
N LYS A 92 -11.38 3.97 25.35
CA LYS A 92 -10.55 2.78 25.62
C LYS A 92 -11.31 1.47 25.51
N VAL A 93 -12.60 1.45 25.85
CA VAL A 93 -13.46 0.26 25.70
C VAL A 93 -14.09 0.18 24.30
N GLY A 94 -14.00 1.26 23.51
CA GLY A 94 -14.60 1.34 22.17
C GLY A 94 -16.13 1.38 22.22
N VAL A 95 -16.72 1.97 23.27
CA VAL A 95 -18.18 2.11 23.41
C VAL A 95 -18.60 3.52 23.02
N ARG A 96 -19.39 3.62 21.94
CA ARG A 96 -19.97 4.89 21.48
C ARG A 96 -21.33 5.10 22.14
N HIS A 97 -21.35 5.83 23.26
CA HIS A 97 -22.59 6.18 23.94
C HIS A 97 -23.08 7.56 23.50
N HIS A 98 -23.95 7.61 22.49
CA HIS A 98 -24.37 8.86 21.85
C HIS A 98 -24.97 9.87 22.85
N ALA A 99 -25.87 9.45 23.74
CA ALA A 99 -26.49 10.35 24.71
C ALA A 99 -25.44 11.04 25.60
N LEU A 100 -24.52 10.28 26.19
CA LEU A 100 -23.44 10.82 27.02
C LEU A 100 -22.57 11.80 26.24
N LEU A 101 -22.21 11.46 25.01
CA LEU A 101 -21.41 12.35 24.17
C LEU A 101 -22.16 13.66 23.89
N TYR A 102 -23.47 13.61 23.64
CA TYR A 102 -24.28 14.83 23.46
C TYR A 102 -24.36 15.68 24.74
N GLU A 103 -24.43 15.08 25.92
CA GLU A 103 -24.44 15.79 27.21
C GLU A 103 -23.09 16.40 27.57
N VAL A 104 -21.98 15.73 27.22
CA VAL A 104 -20.62 16.19 27.52
C VAL A 104 -20.18 17.33 26.59
N VAL A 105 -20.68 17.37 25.35
CA VAL A 105 -20.28 18.35 24.33
C VAL A 105 -20.46 19.82 24.78
N PRO A 106 -21.61 20.24 25.36
CA PRO A 106 -21.77 21.58 25.93
C PRO A 106 -20.78 21.89 27.06
N LEU A 107 -20.56 20.95 27.98
CA LEU A 107 -19.62 21.10 29.09
C LEU A 107 -18.20 21.34 28.57
N VAL A 108 -17.77 20.53 27.61
CA VAL A 108 -16.46 20.68 26.97
C VAL A 108 -16.31 22.03 26.29
N ARG A 109 -17.33 22.52 25.58
CA ARG A 109 -17.30 23.83 24.95
C ARG A 109 -17.09 24.95 25.97
N ASP A 110 -17.74 24.86 27.12
CA ASP A 110 -17.69 25.90 28.14
C ASP A 110 -16.37 25.83 28.95
N MET A 111 -15.78 24.63 29.07
CA MET A 111 -14.53 24.38 29.80
C MET A 111 -13.26 24.45 28.94
N SER A 112 -13.36 24.45 27.61
CA SER A 112 -12.18 24.35 26.72
C SER A 112 -11.20 25.51 26.85
N GLY A 113 -11.64 26.65 27.41
CA GLY A 113 -10.77 27.81 27.67
C GLY A 113 -9.81 27.63 28.85
N SER A 114 -10.16 26.78 29.82
CA SER A 114 -9.35 26.50 31.01
C SER A 114 -8.53 25.20 30.94
N MET A 115 -8.78 24.37 29.91
CA MET A 115 -8.07 23.11 29.71
C MET A 115 -6.61 23.32 29.28
N GLU A 116 -5.73 22.45 29.77
CA GLU A 116 -4.34 22.38 29.35
C GLU A 116 -4.21 21.76 27.95
N PRO A 117 -3.09 21.99 27.22
CA PRO A 117 -2.90 21.41 25.89
C PRO A 117 -2.93 19.89 25.87
N LEU A 118 -2.51 19.24 26.97
CA LEU A 118 -2.60 17.79 27.12
C LEU A 118 -4.05 17.33 27.12
N GLU A 119 -4.86 17.91 28.01
CA GLU A 119 -6.29 17.60 28.15
C GLU A 119 -7.04 17.82 26.83
N LEU A 120 -6.78 18.94 26.15
CA LEU A 120 -7.36 19.22 24.84
C LEU A 120 -6.95 18.18 23.79
N SER A 121 -5.67 17.78 23.75
CA SER A 121 -5.17 16.79 22.78
C SER A 121 -5.77 15.40 23.00
N LEU A 122 -5.95 15.01 24.26
CA LEU A 122 -6.54 13.73 24.65
C LEU A 122 -8.03 13.71 24.33
N LEU A 123 -8.74 14.80 24.63
CA LEU A 123 -10.17 14.91 24.37
C LEU A 123 -10.47 14.94 22.88
N LEU A 124 -9.69 15.69 22.09
CA LEU A 124 -9.83 15.72 20.64
C LEU A 124 -9.61 14.33 20.03
N ASN A 125 -8.60 13.61 20.50
CA ASN A 125 -8.33 12.25 20.06
C ASN A 125 -9.42 11.25 20.49
N ALA A 126 -9.95 11.40 21.70
CA ALA A 126 -11.01 10.52 22.20
C ALA A 126 -12.32 10.72 21.44
N PHE A 127 -12.73 11.96 21.20
CA PHE A 127 -13.85 12.26 20.30
C PHE A 127 -13.61 11.71 18.90
N ALA A 128 -12.35 11.70 18.45
CA ALA A 128 -12.02 11.18 17.14
C ALA A 128 -12.28 9.71 16.96
N ARG A 129 -11.80 8.92 17.91
CA ARG A 129 -11.97 7.47 17.88
C ARG A 129 -13.42 7.06 18.16
N LEU A 130 -14.14 7.84 18.97
CA LEU A 130 -15.55 7.62 19.24
C LEU A 130 -16.48 8.06 18.08
N GLY A 131 -15.96 8.78 17.08
CA GLY A 131 -16.76 9.26 15.95
C GLY A 131 -17.79 10.33 16.34
N ALA A 132 -17.56 11.04 17.44
CA ALA A 132 -18.50 11.98 18.02
C ALA A 132 -18.14 13.42 17.61
N TRP A 133 -18.70 13.89 16.50
CA TRP A 133 -18.27 15.14 15.87
C TRP A 133 -19.38 16.19 15.86
N ASN A 134 -19.18 17.26 16.65
CA ASN A 134 -19.95 18.50 16.50
C ASN A 134 -19.01 19.59 15.98
N GLY A 135 -19.21 20.02 14.72
CA GLY A 135 -18.34 21.00 14.08
C GLY A 135 -18.19 22.31 14.86
N ARG A 136 -19.20 22.75 15.61
CA ARG A 136 -19.09 23.95 16.47
C ARG A 136 -18.13 23.72 17.64
N VAL A 137 -18.25 22.59 18.33
CA VAL A 137 -17.38 22.27 19.47
C VAL A 137 -15.96 21.98 19.02
N LEU A 138 -15.79 21.32 17.89
CA LEU A 138 -14.50 21.13 17.26
C LEU A 138 -13.84 22.47 16.93
N ASN A 139 -14.59 23.44 16.40
CA ASN A 139 -14.06 24.78 16.14
C ASN A 139 -13.65 25.49 17.43
N THR A 140 -14.44 25.35 18.50
CA THR A 140 -14.10 25.92 19.82
C THR A 140 -12.84 25.29 20.40
N LEU A 141 -12.77 23.95 20.41
CA LEU A 141 -11.59 23.20 20.84
C LEU A 141 -10.36 23.56 19.99
N ALA A 142 -10.53 23.62 18.67
CA ALA A 142 -9.46 23.97 17.75
C ALA A 142 -8.95 25.39 17.97
N SER A 143 -9.85 26.34 18.25
CA SER A 143 -9.46 27.71 18.61
C SER A 143 -8.70 27.75 19.94
N SER A 144 -9.16 27.00 20.95
CA SER A 144 -8.45 26.87 22.24
C SER A 144 -7.05 26.26 22.06
N VAL A 145 -6.92 25.18 21.30
CA VAL A 145 -5.63 24.54 21.01
C VAL A 145 -4.73 25.48 20.21
N ALA A 146 -5.26 26.16 19.20
CA ALA A 146 -4.49 27.11 18.40
C ALA A 146 -3.93 28.27 19.25
N ALA A 147 -4.70 28.76 20.23
CA ALA A 147 -4.24 29.78 21.17
C ALA A 147 -3.07 29.29 22.05
N GLN A 148 -3.04 28.00 22.38
CA GLN A 148 -2.02 27.39 23.24
C GLN A 148 -0.93 26.62 22.47
N ILE A 149 -0.95 26.64 21.14
CA ILE A 149 -0.10 25.74 20.32
C ILE A 149 1.40 25.91 20.56
N LYS A 150 1.83 27.10 20.99
CA LYS A 150 3.23 27.42 21.29
C LYS A 150 3.78 26.66 22.49
N THR A 151 2.93 26.20 23.41
CA THR A 151 3.33 25.42 24.60
C THR A 151 3.20 23.91 24.37
N CYS A 152 2.61 23.47 23.26
CA CYS A 152 2.48 22.06 22.94
C CYS A 152 3.86 21.39 22.76
N SER A 153 3.99 20.20 23.34
CA SER A 153 5.04 19.21 23.10
C SER A 153 4.83 18.48 21.76
N LEU A 154 5.86 17.78 21.29
CA LEU A 154 5.79 16.99 20.06
C LEU A 154 4.67 15.94 20.12
N LYS A 155 4.57 15.19 21.22
CA LYS A 155 3.57 14.13 21.40
C LYS A 155 2.15 14.68 21.38
N GLN A 156 1.93 15.85 22.00
CA GLN A 156 0.64 16.55 21.92
C GLN A 156 0.35 17.00 20.48
N CYS A 157 1.31 17.60 19.78
CA CYS A 157 1.13 17.97 18.37
C CYS A 157 0.78 16.75 17.50
N GLN A 158 1.48 15.63 17.70
CA GLN A 158 1.26 14.38 16.99
C GLN A 158 -0.13 13.81 17.27
N SER A 159 -0.57 13.79 18.52
CA SER A 159 -1.91 13.37 18.92
C SER A 159 -3.00 14.27 18.34
N ILE A 160 -2.83 15.59 18.37
CA ILE A 160 -3.79 16.56 17.80
C ILE A 160 -3.94 16.32 16.29
N LEU A 161 -2.82 16.23 15.57
CA LEU A 161 -2.86 16.08 14.13
C LEU A 161 -3.37 14.69 13.71
N GLN A 162 -3.08 13.63 14.48
CA GLN A 162 -3.69 12.31 14.29
C GLN A 162 -5.21 12.35 14.54
N ALA A 163 -5.69 13.05 15.56
CA ALA A 163 -7.10 13.21 15.85
C ALA A 163 -7.83 13.92 14.70
N LEU A 164 -7.23 14.98 14.14
CA LEU A 164 -7.78 15.70 12.99
C LEU A 164 -7.78 14.89 11.69
N GLN A 165 -6.92 13.88 11.58
CA GLN A 165 -6.88 12.96 10.42
C GLN A 165 -7.91 11.86 10.55
N SER A 166 -7.95 11.21 11.71
CA SER A 166 -8.94 10.16 12.02
C SER A 166 -10.38 10.68 12.05
N SER A 167 -10.55 12.00 12.16
CA SER A 167 -11.86 12.66 12.03
C SER A 167 -12.45 12.71 10.64
N GLY A 168 -11.64 12.55 9.60
CA GLY A 168 -12.05 12.82 8.22
C GLY A 168 -12.20 14.30 7.87
N PHE A 169 -12.03 15.24 8.82
CA PHE A 169 -12.07 16.68 8.52
C PHE A 169 -10.82 17.16 7.78
N LEU A 170 -9.65 16.57 8.04
CA LEU A 170 -8.46 16.83 7.23
C LEU A 170 -8.43 15.92 6.01
N ARG A 171 -8.58 16.51 4.82
CA ARG A 171 -8.32 15.81 3.56
C ARG A 171 -6.81 15.64 3.35
N PRO A 172 -6.33 14.54 2.75
CA PRO A 172 -4.92 14.38 2.38
C PRO A 172 -4.36 15.52 1.50
N GLY A 173 -5.23 16.24 0.78
CA GLY A 173 -4.90 17.41 -0.03
C GLY A 173 -4.93 18.76 0.69
N ALA A 174 -5.17 18.82 2.01
CA ALA A 174 -5.36 20.08 2.74
C ALA A 174 -4.13 21.02 2.69
N PHE A 175 -2.91 20.46 2.65
CA PHE A 175 -1.67 21.24 2.61
C PHE A 175 -1.18 21.60 1.20
N LEU A 176 -2.00 21.41 0.16
CA LEU A 176 -1.66 21.82 -1.21
C LEU A 176 -1.76 23.34 -1.36
N SER A 177 -0.90 24.15 -0.71
CA SER A 177 -0.60 25.54 -1.08
C SER A 177 0.21 26.25 0.02
N THR A 178 1.53 26.08 0.05
CA THR A 178 2.36 27.21 0.49
C THR A 178 2.40 28.23 -0.64
N THR A 179 2.36 29.52 -0.30
CA THR A 179 2.55 30.63 -1.27
C THR A 179 3.86 30.49 -2.05
N GLU A 180 4.89 29.89 -1.46
CA GLU A 180 6.14 29.52 -2.14
C GLU A 180 5.96 28.46 -3.22
N TYR A 181 5.09 27.47 -3.03
CA TYR A 181 4.78 26.52 -4.10
C TYR A 181 3.97 27.19 -5.21
N LYS A 182 3.06 28.12 -4.89
CA LYS A 182 2.39 28.94 -5.93
C LYS A 182 3.38 29.74 -6.76
N THR A 183 4.40 30.36 -6.15
CA THR A 183 5.42 31.11 -6.89
C THR A 183 6.37 30.21 -7.68
N THR A 184 6.68 29.01 -7.18
CA THR A 184 7.54 28.05 -7.90
C THR A 184 6.78 27.37 -9.05
N LEU A 185 5.50 27.00 -8.86
CA LEU A 185 4.64 26.48 -9.93
C LEU A 185 4.39 27.53 -11.00
N LEU A 186 4.21 28.81 -10.64
CA LEU A 186 4.08 29.91 -11.61
C LEU A 186 5.29 30.02 -12.56
N ARG A 187 6.45 29.47 -12.20
CA ARG A 187 7.60 29.38 -13.10
C ARG A 187 7.57 28.18 -14.02
N ASP A 188 7.09 27.02 -13.56
CA ASP A 188 7.24 25.78 -14.32
C ASP A 188 5.99 25.37 -15.09
N TRP A 189 4.81 25.83 -14.68
CA TRP A 189 3.56 25.50 -15.36
C TRP A 189 2.71 26.77 -15.38
N ARG A 190 2.26 27.21 -16.56
CA ARG A 190 1.21 28.22 -16.69
C ARG A 190 -0.13 27.49 -16.82
N PRO A 191 -0.98 27.36 -15.80
CA PRO A 191 -2.36 26.96 -16.00
C PRO A 191 -3.27 28.17 -15.80
N ALA A 192 -4.14 28.37 -16.78
CA ALA A 192 -5.31 29.21 -16.68
C ALA A 192 -6.26 28.65 -15.60
N CYS A 193 -6.04 29.01 -14.35
CA CYS A 193 -7.03 28.92 -13.28
C CYS A 193 -6.84 30.15 -12.39
N THR A 194 -7.76 31.08 -12.54
CA THR A 194 -7.87 32.29 -11.72
C THR A 194 -8.06 31.91 -10.25
N PRO A 195 -7.35 32.58 -9.33
CA PRO A 195 -7.41 32.27 -7.91
C PRO A 195 -8.80 32.64 -7.38
N THR A 196 -9.58 31.63 -7.01
CA THR A 196 -10.83 31.81 -6.30
C THR A 196 -10.57 32.55 -4.99
N THR A 197 -11.30 33.64 -4.82
CA THR A 197 -11.35 34.56 -3.69
C THR A 197 -11.44 33.85 -2.33
N GLN A 198 -10.84 34.48 -1.31
CA GLN A 198 -10.72 34.11 0.11
C GLN A 198 -12.03 33.64 0.78
N ALA A 199 -12.54 32.47 0.41
CA ALA A 199 -13.51 31.75 1.22
C ALA A 199 -12.87 31.43 2.57
N SER A 200 -13.61 31.66 3.65
CA SER A 200 -13.22 31.44 5.04
C SER A 200 -12.36 30.18 5.18
N ILE A 201 -11.08 30.36 5.54
CA ILE A 201 -10.18 29.23 5.77
C ILE A 201 -10.81 28.40 6.89
N ASP A 202 -11.02 27.11 6.61
CA ASP A 202 -11.55 26.17 7.60
C ASP A 202 -10.68 26.23 8.87
N PRO A 203 -11.24 26.56 10.05
CA PRO A 203 -10.49 26.69 11.29
C PRO A 203 -9.70 25.41 11.65
N LEU A 204 -10.10 24.24 11.16
CA LEU A 204 -9.37 22.99 11.36
C LEU A 204 -8.12 22.90 10.49
N VAL A 205 -8.19 23.44 9.28
CA VAL A 205 -7.00 23.59 8.42
C VAL A 205 -6.05 24.62 9.03
N VAL A 206 -6.57 25.70 9.62
CA VAL A 206 -5.75 26.66 10.38
C VAL A 206 -5.06 25.96 11.56
N LEU A 207 -5.79 25.20 12.37
CA LEU A 207 -5.22 24.44 13.47
C LEU A 207 -4.13 23.48 12.99
N ALA A 208 -4.42 22.66 11.97
CA ALA A 208 -3.45 21.71 11.43
C ALA A 208 -2.19 22.44 10.95
N THR A 209 -2.34 23.60 10.31
CA THR A 209 -1.23 24.46 9.88
C THR A 209 -0.40 24.93 11.08
N SER A 210 -1.04 25.45 12.12
CA SER A 210 -0.36 25.88 13.35
C SER A 210 0.35 24.72 14.07
N VAL A 211 -0.23 23.52 14.05
CA VAL A 211 0.40 22.30 14.62
C VAL A 211 1.66 21.92 13.82
N VAL A 212 1.58 21.97 12.49
CA VAL A 212 2.72 21.70 11.60
C VAL A 212 3.81 22.76 11.76
N GLU A 213 3.45 24.04 11.86
CA GLU A 213 4.38 25.13 12.17
C GLU A 213 5.08 24.88 13.50
N ARG A 214 4.33 24.52 14.54
CA ARG A 214 4.90 24.16 15.84
C ARG A 214 5.88 22.99 15.73
N MET A 215 5.49 21.90 15.06
CA MET A 215 6.40 20.77 14.80
C MET A 215 7.65 21.18 14.04
N THR A 216 7.54 22.15 13.13
CA THR A 216 8.68 22.71 12.39
C THR A 216 9.62 23.47 13.33
N THR A 217 9.09 24.34 14.20
CA THR A 217 9.90 25.10 15.18
C THR A 217 10.67 24.19 16.15
N LEU A 218 10.13 22.99 16.45
CA LEU A 218 10.78 22.03 17.34
C LEU A 218 12.05 21.42 16.74
N VAL A 219 12.17 21.37 15.40
CA VAL A 219 13.32 20.79 14.68
C VAL A 219 14.12 21.83 13.88
N GLU A 220 13.85 23.12 14.09
CA GLU A 220 14.51 24.20 13.35
C GLU A 220 16.00 24.31 13.68
N ARG A 221 16.37 23.98 14.92
CA ARG A 221 17.76 24.03 15.41
C ARG A 221 18.38 22.62 15.44
N PRO A 222 19.63 22.44 14.98
CA PRO A 222 20.28 21.13 14.95
C PRO A 222 20.53 20.56 16.37
N GLU A 223 20.66 21.41 17.37
CA GLU A 223 20.77 20.99 18.78
C GLU A 223 19.46 20.36 19.26
N SER A 224 18.32 20.90 18.84
CA SER A 224 17.00 20.32 19.14
C SER A 224 16.84 18.94 18.50
N VAL A 225 17.30 18.77 17.26
CA VAL A 225 17.27 17.47 16.56
C VAL A 225 18.07 16.43 17.34
N SER A 226 19.26 16.80 17.83
CA SER A 226 20.12 15.91 18.63
C SER A 226 19.46 15.54 19.96
N ALA A 227 18.93 16.53 20.70
CA ALA A 227 18.21 16.30 21.95
C ALA A 227 16.96 15.41 21.77
N MET A 228 16.27 15.53 20.63
CA MET A 228 15.12 14.68 20.31
C MET A 228 15.53 13.25 19.92
N LEU A 229 16.67 13.09 19.25
CA LEU A 229 17.25 11.77 18.99
C LEU A 229 17.57 11.03 20.30
N GLU A 230 18.03 11.74 21.33
CA GLU A 230 18.31 11.13 22.64
C GLU A 230 17.05 10.86 23.47
N SER A 231 16.05 11.75 23.42
CA SER A 231 14.91 11.72 24.36
C SER A 231 13.68 10.94 23.90
N GLN A 232 13.44 10.83 22.59
CA GLN A 232 12.22 10.16 22.08
C GLN A 232 12.44 8.65 21.91
N SER A 233 11.39 7.86 21.70
CA SER A 233 11.54 6.49 21.16
C SER A 233 11.56 6.49 19.62
N LEU A 234 11.92 5.37 18.99
CA LEU A 234 11.77 5.20 17.54
C LEU A 234 10.28 5.25 17.15
N GLU A 235 9.41 4.64 17.95
CA GLU A 235 7.97 4.59 17.74
C GLU A 235 7.35 5.99 17.77
N ASP A 236 7.76 6.83 18.72
CA ASP A 236 7.27 8.21 18.81
C ASP A 236 7.65 9.02 17.56
N VAL A 237 8.89 8.90 17.08
CA VAL A 237 9.36 9.62 15.88
C VAL A 237 8.67 9.07 14.62
N ALA A 238 8.52 7.75 14.51
CA ALA A 238 7.78 7.11 13.41
C ALA A 238 6.31 7.54 13.40
N ALA A 239 5.66 7.68 14.56
CA ALA A 239 4.30 8.19 14.68
C ALA A 239 4.18 9.65 14.18
N VAL A 240 5.19 10.49 14.41
CA VAL A 240 5.23 11.84 13.83
C VAL A 240 5.35 11.77 12.31
N VAL A 241 6.22 10.91 11.78
CA VAL A 241 6.37 10.68 10.33
C VAL A 241 5.05 10.22 9.71
N ARG A 242 4.28 9.36 10.40
CA ARG A 242 2.95 8.90 9.95
C ARG A 242 2.00 10.05 9.73
N VAL A 243 1.89 10.87 10.75
CA VAL A 243 0.92 11.95 10.80
C VAL A 243 1.30 13.04 9.80
N LEU A 244 2.58 13.40 9.66
CA LEU A 244 3.02 14.31 8.60
C LEU A 244 2.94 13.67 7.20
N GLY A 245 3.16 12.36 7.12
CA GLY A 245 3.10 11.55 5.93
C GLY A 245 1.69 11.22 5.47
N PHE A 246 0.63 11.64 6.17
CA PHE A 246 -0.76 11.51 5.72
C PHE A 246 -1.04 12.33 4.46
N PHE A 247 -0.43 13.52 4.36
CA PHE A 247 -0.69 14.44 3.26
C PHE A 247 -0.10 13.92 1.94
N VAL A 248 -0.76 14.25 0.83
CA VAL A 248 -0.27 13.95 -0.53
C VAL A 248 1.09 14.60 -0.75
N GLN A 249 1.24 15.83 -0.27
CA GLN A 249 2.51 16.54 -0.17
C GLN A 249 2.78 16.82 1.31
N PRO A 250 3.65 16.05 1.98
CA PRO A 250 3.96 16.28 3.38
C PRO A 250 4.56 17.68 3.61
N PRO A 251 4.25 18.32 4.75
CA PRO A 251 4.80 19.63 5.07
C PRO A 251 6.32 19.55 5.28
N GLN A 252 7.03 20.33 4.47
CA GLN A 252 8.49 20.43 4.50
C GLN A 252 8.92 21.79 5.07
N PRO A 253 10.08 21.89 5.73
CA PRO A 253 11.11 20.85 5.87
C PRO A 253 10.85 19.82 6.98
N ALA A 254 9.82 20.03 7.82
CA ALA A 254 9.56 19.19 9.00
C ALA A 254 9.53 17.68 8.70
N PHE A 255 8.75 17.26 7.71
CA PHE A 255 8.65 15.84 7.33
C PHE A 255 10.02 15.21 7.02
N ASP A 256 10.83 15.87 6.20
CA ASP A 256 12.17 15.38 5.83
C ASP A 256 13.06 15.22 7.06
N THR A 257 13.03 16.18 8.00
CA THR A 257 13.84 16.14 9.22
C THR A 257 13.39 15.02 10.16
N TYR A 258 12.09 14.87 10.40
CA TYR A 258 11.57 13.78 11.24
C TYR A 258 11.80 12.41 10.61
N PHE A 259 11.70 12.29 9.29
CA PHE A 259 12.00 11.06 8.58
C PHE A 259 13.49 10.70 8.71
N GLU A 260 14.39 11.68 8.51
CA GLU A 260 15.83 11.47 8.71
C GLU A 260 16.15 11.07 10.16
N MET A 261 15.48 11.67 11.14
CA MET A 261 15.62 11.26 12.54
C MET A 261 15.13 9.83 12.79
N ALA A 262 13.97 9.45 12.24
CA ALA A 262 13.45 8.09 12.33
C ALA A 262 14.45 7.09 11.74
N MET A 263 15.06 7.42 10.60
CA MET A 263 16.09 6.59 9.97
C MET A 263 17.36 6.46 10.83
N LYS A 264 17.83 7.57 11.43
CA LYS A 264 18.98 7.51 12.34
C LYS A 264 18.69 6.64 13.56
N LYS A 265 17.50 6.76 14.15
CA LYS A 265 17.08 5.88 15.25
C LYS A 265 16.95 4.44 14.83
N LEU A 266 16.34 4.17 13.68
CA LEU A 266 16.19 2.82 13.15
C LEU A 266 17.54 2.09 13.08
N VAL A 267 18.58 2.78 12.61
CA VAL A 267 19.95 2.25 12.48
C VAL A 267 20.68 2.17 13.84
N LEU A 268 20.36 3.03 14.80
CA LEU A 268 20.91 2.94 16.16
C LEU A 268 20.28 1.74 16.90
N ASP A 269 18.95 1.69 16.92
CA ASP A 269 18.16 0.64 17.55
C ASP A 269 18.41 -0.73 16.93
N SER A 270 18.77 -0.80 15.63
CA SER A 270 19.09 -2.08 15.00
C SER A 270 20.28 -2.77 15.67
N LYS A 271 21.26 -2.03 16.18
CA LYS A 271 22.39 -2.61 16.93
C LYS A 271 21.94 -3.18 18.27
N ASP A 272 21.11 -2.45 18.99
CA ASP A 272 20.60 -2.88 20.30
C ASP A 272 19.67 -4.10 20.15
N ILE A 273 18.84 -4.13 19.11
CA ILE A 273 17.90 -5.22 18.83
C ILE A 273 18.61 -6.50 18.38
N MET A 274 19.77 -6.33 17.76
CA MET A 274 20.64 -7.42 17.36
C MET A 274 21.30 -8.12 18.55
N ASP A 275 21.58 -7.37 19.62
CA ASP A 275 22.13 -7.90 20.87
C ASP A 275 21.02 -8.39 21.83
N ASP A 276 19.80 -7.86 21.68
CA ASP A 276 18.63 -8.20 22.50
C ASP A 276 17.94 -9.48 22.01
N SER A 277 17.70 -10.41 22.95
CA SER A 277 17.02 -11.68 22.67
C SER A 277 15.50 -11.58 22.54
N SER A 278 14.88 -10.40 22.74
CA SER A 278 13.42 -10.24 22.73
C SER A 278 12.80 -10.29 21.32
N PRO A 279 12.07 -11.37 20.95
CA PRO A 279 11.47 -11.48 19.62
C PRO A 279 10.35 -10.46 19.39
N LEU A 280 9.63 -10.06 20.46
CA LEU A 280 8.57 -9.04 20.39
C LEU A 280 9.13 -7.66 20.04
N ARG A 281 10.32 -7.31 20.57
CA ARG A 281 10.98 -6.05 20.23
C ARG A 281 11.45 -6.05 18.77
N GLN A 282 12.01 -7.17 18.31
CA GLN A 282 12.37 -7.37 16.91
C GLN A 282 11.14 -7.21 15.98
N ARG A 283 10.01 -7.84 16.32
CA ARG A 283 8.73 -7.68 15.59
C ARG A 283 8.31 -6.22 15.50
N LYS A 284 8.29 -5.49 16.63
CA LYS A 284 7.90 -4.07 16.66
C LYS A 284 8.80 -3.22 15.76
N TRP A 285 10.10 -3.44 15.81
CA TRP A 285 11.05 -2.74 14.97
C TRP A 285 10.87 -3.04 13.48
N LEU A 286 10.67 -4.31 13.10
CA LEU A 286 10.38 -4.71 11.71
C LEU A 286 9.07 -4.07 11.20
N MET A 287 8.05 -3.94 12.05
CA MET A 287 6.81 -3.22 11.71
C MET A 287 7.06 -1.73 11.47
N VAL A 288 7.96 -1.09 12.25
CA VAL A 288 8.37 0.30 11.99
C VAL A 288 9.07 0.43 10.64
N VAL A 289 9.92 -0.53 10.24
CA VAL A 289 10.56 -0.54 8.92
C VAL A 289 9.52 -0.55 7.79
N LEU A 290 8.57 -1.48 7.84
CA LEU A 290 7.48 -1.57 6.85
C LEU A 290 6.66 -0.28 6.78
N PHE A 291 6.39 0.29 7.94
CA PHE A 291 5.69 1.55 8.08
C PHE A 291 6.46 2.72 7.42
N LEU A 292 7.74 2.89 7.74
CA LEU A 292 8.57 3.97 7.18
C LEU A 292 8.76 3.84 5.66
N LYS A 293 8.85 2.61 5.13
CA LYS A 293 8.86 2.34 3.68
C LYS A 293 7.68 3.00 2.98
N GLY A 294 6.47 2.96 3.56
CA GLY A 294 5.28 3.59 3.00
C GLY A 294 5.40 5.10 2.76
N HIS A 295 6.33 5.75 3.46
CA HIS A 295 6.57 7.18 3.41
C HIS A 295 7.86 7.58 2.65
N LEU A 296 8.72 6.62 2.31
CA LEU A 296 10.00 6.87 1.63
C LEU A 296 9.84 7.68 0.35
N GLY A 297 8.87 7.32 -0.49
CA GLY A 297 8.60 8.00 -1.76
C GLY A 297 8.12 9.46 -1.61
N LYS A 298 7.79 9.90 -0.39
CA LYS A 298 7.36 11.28 -0.11
C LYS A 298 8.51 12.23 0.24
N LEU A 299 9.73 11.73 0.43
CA LEU A 299 10.92 12.57 0.60
C LEU A 299 11.19 13.38 -0.66
N ARG A 300 11.50 14.68 -0.53
CA ARG A 300 11.67 15.58 -1.68
C ARG A 300 12.82 15.20 -2.60
N ARG A 301 13.93 14.73 -2.02
CA ARG A 301 15.20 14.52 -2.73
C ARG A 301 15.43 13.03 -2.95
N TYR A 302 15.59 12.63 -4.21
CA TYR A 302 15.85 11.24 -4.57
C TYR A 302 17.09 10.67 -3.86
N HIS A 303 18.18 11.42 -3.76
CA HIS A 303 19.37 10.99 -3.01
C HIS A 303 19.06 10.63 -1.54
N ARG A 304 18.15 11.36 -0.88
CA ARG A 304 17.69 11.03 0.48
C ARG A 304 16.84 9.76 0.51
N GLN A 305 16.04 9.53 -0.55
CA GLN A 305 15.32 8.26 -0.71
C GLN A 305 16.30 7.10 -0.85
N CYS A 306 17.34 7.22 -1.67
CA CYS A 306 18.36 6.18 -1.81
C CYS A 306 19.08 5.89 -0.49
N ILE A 307 19.56 6.92 0.21
CA ILE A 307 20.22 6.75 1.52
C ILE A 307 19.29 6.06 2.51
N SER A 308 18.03 6.47 2.55
CA SER A 308 17.07 5.88 3.49
C SER A 308 16.70 4.45 3.13
N ALA A 309 16.49 4.14 1.84
CA ALA A 309 16.26 2.78 1.37
C ALA A 309 17.44 1.86 1.69
N GLN A 310 18.67 2.36 1.46
CA GLN A 310 19.90 1.65 1.79
C GLN A 310 20.00 1.40 3.28
N ALA A 311 19.77 2.41 4.12
CA ALA A 311 19.79 2.26 5.58
C ALA A 311 18.73 1.28 6.10
N MET A 312 17.51 1.29 5.53
CA MET A 312 16.47 0.31 5.88
C MET A 312 16.90 -1.11 5.49
N ALA A 313 17.36 -1.31 4.25
CA ALA A 313 17.77 -2.63 3.80
C ALA A 313 18.98 -3.13 4.58
N ASP A 314 20.02 -2.32 4.78
CA ASP A 314 21.20 -2.70 5.55
C ASP A 314 20.82 -3.07 6.99
N SER A 315 19.86 -2.38 7.58
CA SER A 315 19.39 -2.74 8.93
C SER A 315 18.72 -4.12 8.98
N ILE A 316 18.23 -4.63 7.84
CA ILE A 316 17.65 -5.99 7.71
C ILE A 316 18.72 -7.00 7.25
N THR A 317 19.60 -6.61 6.32
CA THR A 317 20.41 -7.54 5.52
C THR A 317 21.93 -7.37 5.65
N ALA A 318 22.43 -6.42 6.46
CA ALA A 318 23.86 -6.08 6.51
C ALA A 318 24.79 -7.29 6.70
N HIS A 319 24.36 -8.31 7.48
CA HIS A 319 25.08 -9.57 7.60
C HIS A 319 24.13 -10.76 7.62
N GLU A 320 24.58 -11.91 7.10
CA GLU A 320 23.83 -13.18 7.21
C GLU A 320 23.54 -13.53 8.67
N THR A 321 24.48 -13.22 9.58
CA THR A 321 24.30 -13.31 11.03
C THR A 321 23.20 -12.38 11.56
N THR A 322 23.04 -11.19 10.97
CA THR A 322 21.99 -10.21 11.32
C THR A 322 20.60 -10.71 10.96
N LEU A 323 20.46 -11.38 9.82
CA LEU A 323 19.16 -11.87 9.42
C LEU A 323 18.74 -13.13 10.20
N LEU A 324 19.71 -13.96 10.59
CA LEU A 324 19.47 -15.12 11.45
C LEU A 324 18.99 -14.72 12.85
N SER A 325 19.54 -13.65 13.44
CA SER A 325 19.10 -13.15 14.75
C SER A 325 17.74 -12.46 14.71
N LEU A 326 17.32 -11.91 13.56
CA LEU A 326 15.97 -11.35 13.36
C LEU A 326 14.91 -12.40 13.06
N THR A 327 15.31 -13.65 12.80
CA THR A 327 14.39 -14.76 12.47
C THR A 327 13.30 -14.99 13.54
N PRO A 328 13.58 -14.95 14.86
CA PRO A 328 12.54 -15.03 15.89
C PRO A 328 11.48 -13.93 15.75
N GLY A 329 11.89 -12.67 15.54
CA GLY A 329 10.97 -11.56 15.31
C GLY A 329 10.16 -11.71 14.02
N LEU A 330 10.77 -12.18 12.94
CA LEU A 330 10.08 -12.45 11.67
C LEU A 330 9.00 -13.52 11.83
N ARG A 331 9.23 -14.56 12.65
CA ARG A 331 8.25 -15.62 12.91
C ARG A 331 7.01 -15.15 13.66
N LEU A 332 7.13 -14.09 14.47
CA LEU A 332 6.01 -13.46 15.16
C LEU A 332 5.22 -12.48 14.27
N MET A 333 5.71 -12.15 13.08
CA MET A 333 4.97 -11.35 12.11
C MET A 333 4.01 -12.23 11.31
N ALA A 334 2.88 -11.67 10.88
CA ALA A 334 2.01 -12.33 9.91
C ALA A 334 2.76 -12.56 8.58
N GLU A 335 2.49 -13.68 7.92
CA GLU A 335 3.10 -14.10 6.66
C GLU A 335 3.03 -13.04 5.57
N GLU A 336 1.92 -12.31 5.48
CA GLU A 336 1.75 -11.20 4.53
C GLU A 336 2.71 -10.04 4.82
N LYS A 337 3.03 -9.77 6.08
CA LYS A 337 3.95 -8.68 6.47
C LYS A 337 5.40 -9.10 6.25
N VAL A 338 5.74 -10.36 6.48
CA VAL A 338 7.06 -10.91 6.12
C VAL A 338 7.25 -10.89 4.60
N ALA A 339 6.22 -11.27 3.83
CA ALA A 339 6.24 -11.19 2.38
C ALA A 339 6.31 -9.73 1.88
N ASP A 340 5.63 -8.78 2.53
CA ASP A 340 5.76 -7.36 2.20
C ASP A 340 7.16 -6.82 2.54
N LEU A 341 7.83 -7.34 3.57
CA LEU A 341 9.23 -7.00 3.88
C LEU A 341 10.17 -7.50 2.79
N TYR A 342 10.02 -8.76 2.35
CA TYR A 342 10.76 -9.29 1.20
C TYR A 342 10.54 -8.43 -0.05
N TYR A 343 9.28 -8.14 -0.39
CA TYR A 343 8.91 -7.28 -1.51
C TYR A 343 9.56 -5.90 -1.39
N THR A 344 9.61 -5.35 -0.17
CA THR A 344 10.25 -4.06 0.12
C THR A 344 11.73 -4.07 -0.23
N CYS A 345 12.48 -5.07 0.24
CA CYS A 345 13.89 -5.24 -0.09
C CYS A 345 14.10 -5.39 -1.60
N CYS A 346 13.23 -6.12 -2.29
CA CYS A 346 13.26 -6.25 -3.74
C CYS A 346 13.01 -4.91 -4.45
N VAL A 347 12.01 -4.12 -4.01
CA VAL A 347 11.75 -2.77 -4.56
C VAL A 347 12.96 -1.86 -4.33
N PHE A 348 13.57 -1.92 -3.14
CA PHE A 348 14.74 -1.11 -2.82
C PHE A 348 15.93 -1.47 -3.70
N ALA A 349 16.17 -2.75 -3.91
CA ALA A 349 17.18 -3.21 -4.84
C ALA A 349 16.90 -2.74 -6.27
N MET A 350 15.64 -2.86 -6.72
CA MET A 350 15.23 -2.54 -8.08
C MET A 350 15.19 -1.04 -8.39
N VAL A 351 14.78 -0.18 -7.46
CA VAL A 351 14.50 1.24 -7.72
C VAL A 351 15.56 2.16 -7.11
N TYR A 352 16.19 1.74 -6.01
CA TYR A 352 17.16 2.56 -5.27
C TYR A 352 18.60 2.01 -5.36
N ASN A 353 18.82 0.96 -6.15
CA ASN A 353 20.11 0.31 -6.35
C ASN A 353 20.75 -0.19 -5.04
N VAL A 354 19.89 -0.64 -4.12
CA VAL A 354 20.30 -1.19 -2.83
C VAL A 354 20.74 -2.65 -2.99
N LYS A 355 21.76 -3.10 -2.24
CA LYS A 355 22.21 -4.49 -2.32
C LYS A 355 21.19 -5.42 -1.64
N PHE A 356 20.69 -6.39 -2.38
CA PHE A 356 19.85 -7.47 -1.84
C PHE A 356 20.23 -8.80 -2.50
N SER A 357 21.06 -9.58 -1.82
CA SER A 357 21.62 -10.81 -2.38
C SER A 357 20.63 -11.98 -2.30
N PRO A 358 20.77 -13.01 -3.16
CA PRO A 358 19.95 -14.22 -3.09
C PRO A 358 20.04 -14.94 -1.73
N GLU A 359 21.19 -14.88 -1.05
CA GLU A 359 21.40 -15.49 0.26
C GLU A 359 20.57 -14.77 1.33
N ALA A 360 20.60 -13.43 1.35
CA ALA A 360 19.76 -12.63 2.24
C ALA A 360 18.26 -12.87 1.95
N ALA A 361 17.88 -12.95 0.68
CA ALA A 361 16.51 -13.28 0.29
C ALA A 361 16.09 -14.68 0.78
N SER A 362 16.98 -15.67 0.68
CA SER A 362 16.71 -17.06 1.06
C SER A 362 16.30 -17.21 2.52
N THR A 363 16.88 -16.44 3.44
CA THR A 363 16.51 -16.51 4.87
C THR A 363 15.10 -15.97 5.11
N ILE A 364 14.72 -14.85 4.49
CA ILE A 364 13.35 -14.33 4.59
C ILE A 364 12.35 -15.31 3.95
N LEU A 365 12.68 -15.80 2.75
CA LEU A 365 11.84 -16.76 2.01
C LEU A 365 11.67 -18.09 2.75
N LYS A 366 12.68 -18.53 3.50
CA LYS A 366 12.57 -19.70 4.38
C LYS A 366 11.51 -19.48 5.46
N VAL A 367 11.53 -18.33 6.13
CA VAL A 367 10.50 -18.00 7.14
C VAL A 367 9.12 -17.95 6.49
N ILE A 368 8.98 -17.33 5.32
CA ILE A 368 7.70 -17.29 4.60
C ILE A 368 7.22 -18.69 4.24
N SER A 369 8.12 -19.56 3.76
CA SER A 369 7.79 -20.96 3.46
C SER A 369 7.36 -21.73 4.70
N GLU A 370 8.01 -21.53 5.85
CA GLU A 370 7.62 -22.14 7.12
C GLU A 370 6.21 -21.67 7.51
N LYS A 371 5.94 -20.36 7.46
CA LYS A 371 4.63 -19.79 7.81
C LYS A 371 3.51 -20.23 6.87
N LEU A 372 3.76 -20.35 5.56
CA LEU A 372 2.77 -20.83 4.60
C LEU A 372 2.44 -22.33 4.77
N GLN A 373 3.26 -23.08 5.51
CA GLN A 373 3.01 -24.49 5.85
C GLN A 373 2.34 -24.65 7.23
N GLU A 374 2.24 -23.60 8.04
CA GLU A 374 1.47 -23.62 9.29
C GLU A 374 -0.01 -23.92 8.97
N GLU A 375 -0.62 -24.84 9.72
CA GLU A 375 -1.94 -25.43 9.38
C GLU A 375 -3.06 -24.38 9.28
N ASP A 376 -3.02 -23.35 10.13
CA ASP A 376 -3.97 -22.24 10.17
C ASP A 376 -3.83 -21.30 8.95
N VAL A 377 -2.59 -21.10 8.46
CA VAL A 377 -2.30 -20.29 7.27
C VAL A 377 -2.63 -21.10 6.02
N ALA A 378 -2.12 -22.32 5.94
CA ALA A 378 -2.24 -23.20 4.78
C ALA A 378 -3.71 -23.48 4.42
N ARG A 379 -4.60 -23.57 5.43
CA ARG A 379 -6.05 -23.76 5.25
C ARG A 379 -6.81 -22.50 4.85
N ASN A 380 -6.18 -21.33 4.85
CA ASN A 380 -6.82 -20.06 4.55
C ASN A 380 -6.35 -19.52 3.19
N PRO A 381 -7.14 -19.71 2.11
CA PRO A 381 -6.80 -19.22 0.77
C PRO A 381 -6.49 -17.73 0.70
N ARG A 382 -7.16 -16.89 1.51
CA ARG A 382 -6.95 -15.43 1.53
C ARG A 382 -5.56 -15.10 2.06
N ARG A 383 -5.14 -15.72 3.16
CA ARG A 383 -3.82 -15.51 3.76
C ARG A 383 -2.69 -15.95 2.83
N VAL A 384 -2.79 -17.17 2.30
CA VAL A 384 -1.82 -17.73 1.34
C VAL A 384 -1.70 -16.83 0.10
N SER A 385 -2.84 -16.48 -0.52
CA SER A 385 -2.84 -15.64 -1.72
C SER A 385 -2.26 -14.24 -1.47
N SER A 386 -2.58 -13.61 -0.33
CA SER A 386 -2.03 -12.29 0.07
C SER A 386 -0.50 -12.32 0.12
N ALA A 387 0.07 -13.29 0.85
CA ALA A 387 1.51 -13.42 0.98
C ALA A 387 2.20 -13.73 -0.37
N LEU A 388 1.65 -14.68 -1.14
CA LEU A 388 2.22 -15.04 -2.45
C LEU A 388 2.17 -13.88 -3.43
N ARG A 389 1.13 -13.04 -3.39
CA ARG A 389 1.04 -11.84 -4.21
C ARG A 389 2.23 -10.92 -4.00
N HIS A 390 2.63 -10.68 -2.74
CA HIS A 390 3.80 -9.86 -2.45
C HIS A 390 5.10 -10.46 -3.00
N LEU A 391 5.24 -11.79 -2.97
CA LEU A 391 6.44 -12.47 -3.49
C LEU A 391 6.60 -12.31 -5.01
N THR A 392 5.51 -12.39 -5.77
CA THR A 392 5.55 -12.37 -7.24
C THR A 392 5.27 -11.00 -7.86
N LYS A 393 4.90 -10.00 -7.05
CA LYS A 393 4.59 -8.64 -7.52
C LYS A 393 5.74 -7.97 -8.25
N LEU A 394 6.99 -8.33 -7.90
CA LEU A 394 8.17 -7.96 -8.68
C LEU A 394 8.67 -9.17 -9.46
N SER A 395 8.73 -9.03 -10.78
CA SER A 395 9.21 -10.08 -11.67
C SER A 395 10.60 -9.72 -12.20
N SER A 396 11.62 -9.74 -11.33
CA SER A 396 13.02 -9.56 -11.74
C SER A 396 13.77 -10.89 -11.66
N LYS A 397 14.61 -11.15 -12.67
CA LYS A 397 15.47 -12.35 -12.71
C LYS A 397 16.65 -12.28 -11.74
N HIS A 398 17.01 -11.06 -11.30
CA HIS A 398 18.26 -10.81 -10.57
C HIS A 398 18.06 -10.49 -9.09
N ILE A 399 16.81 -10.31 -8.66
CA ILE A 399 16.49 -9.77 -7.34
C ILE A 399 15.64 -10.78 -6.56
N GLY A 400 16.02 -11.05 -5.31
CA GLY A 400 15.17 -11.79 -4.37
C GLY A 400 15.10 -13.31 -4.54
N ALA A 401 16.01 -13.93 -5.30
CA ALA A 401 16.03 -15.39 -5.54
C ALA A 401 14.71 -15.92 -6.17
N PRO A 402 14.38 -15.50 -7.41
CA PRO A 402 13.10 -15.82 -8.07
C PRO A 402 12.82 -17.33 -8.20
N GLY A 403 13.86 -18.17 -8.28
CA GLY A 403 13.69 -19.64 -8.29
C GLY A 403 13.10 -20.19 -6.99
N ILE A 404 13.47 -19.62 -5.83
CA ILE A 404 12.90 -20.02 -4.53
C ILE A 404 11.46 -19.52 -4.43
N VAL A 405 11.19 -18.29 -4.85
CA VAL A 405 9.83 -17.72 -4.91
C VAL A 405 8.91 -18.59 -5.76
N HIS A 406 9.34 -19.00 -6.95
CA HIS A 406 8.57 -19.89 -7.82
C HIS A 406 8.20 -21.19 -7.11
N LYS A 407 9.18 -21.84 -6.47
CA LYS A 407 8.96 -23.08 -5.73
C LYS A 407 7.95 -22.91 -4.60
N ILE A 408 8.11 -21.86 -3.78
CA ILE A 408 7.17 -21.55 -2.69
C ILE A 408 5.76 -21.33 -3.24
N ALA A 409 5.62 -20.55 -4.32
CA ALA A 409 4.34 -20.27 -4.95
C ALA A 409 3.68 -21.55 -5.47
N LEU A 410 4.42 -22.39 -6.20
CA LEU A 410 3.90 -23.62 -6.79
C LEU A 410 3.55 -24.67 -5.73
N ASP A 411 4.37 -24.82 -4.70
CA ASP A 411 4.12 -25.77 -3.60
C ASP A 411 2.91 -25.34 -2.76
N SER A 412 2.81 -24.05 -2.42
CA SER A 412 1.67 -23.51 -1.68
C SER A 412 0.38 -23.61 -2.48
N ALA A 413 0.42 -23.29 -3.78
CA ALA A 413 -0.73 -23.39 -4.66
C ALA A 413 -1.19 -24.84 -4.82
N TRP A 414 -0.26 -25.77 -4.99
CA TRP A 414 -0.57 -27.20 -5.08
C TRP A 414 -1.18 -27.74 -3.79
N HIS A 415 -0.61 -27.37 -2.63
CA HIS A 415 -1.17 -27.77 -1.35
C HIS A 415 -2.59 -27.25 -1.17
N LEU A 416 -2.85 -26.00 -1.55
CA LEU A 416 -4.19 -25.41 -1.51
C LEU A 416 -5.17 -26.17 -2.42
N VAL A 417 -4.77 -26.53 -3.64
CA VAL A 417 -5.58 -27.37 -4.54
C VAL A 417 -5.90 -28.73 -3.90
N ALA A 418 -4.90 -29.39 -3.32
CA ALA A 418 -5.08 -30.68 -2.67
C ALA A 418 -6.07 -30.61 -1.50
N GLN A 419 -6.01 -29.54 -0.69
CA GLN A 419 -6.98 -29.31 0.39
C GLN A 419 -8.39 -29.06 -0.15
N LEU A 420 -8.53 -28.17 -1.14
CA LEU A 420 -9.82 -27.84 -1.75
C LEU A 420 -10.48 -29.02 -2.47
N GLN A 421 -9.68 -29.95 -3.00
CA GLN A 421 -10.16 -31.19 -3.62
C GLN A 421 -10.45 -32.29 -2.59
N GLY A 422 -9.59 -32.46 -1.58
CA GLY A 422 -9.71 -33.50 -0.54
C GLY A 422 -10.94 -33.30 0.35
N ASN A 423 -11.28 -32.05 0.66
CA ASN A 423 -12.47 -31.70 1.44
C ASN A 423 -13.79 -32.03 0.74
N ALA A 424 -13.77 -32.41 -0.54
CA ALA A 424 -14.96 -32.87 -1.24
C ALA A 424 -15.38 -34.31 -0.84
N ALA A 425 -14.46 -35.11 -0.29
CA ALA A 425 -14.70 -36.53 -0.02
C ALA A 425 -15.07 -36.82 1.45
N GLU A 426 -14.52 -36.06 2.40
CA GLU A 426 -14.73 -36.27 3.82
C GLU A 426 -15.18 -34.95 4.46
N GLU A 427 -16.24 -35.01 5.28
CA GLU A 427 -16.84 -33.91 6.06
C GLU A 427 -18.00 -33.11 5.43
N ARG A 428 -19.24 -33.60 5.66
CA ARG A 428 -20.49 -32.86 5.45
C ARG A 428 -20.80 -31.80 6.51
N ASN A 429 -19.99 -31.67 7.57
CA ASN A 429 -20.37 -30.91 8.77
C ASN A 429 -19.40 -29.78 9.18
N CYS A 430 -18.25 -29.62 8.52
CA CYS A 430 -17.37 -28.47 8.72
C CYS A 430 -17.49 -27.57 7.48
N SER A 431 -17.63 -26.26 7.68
CA SER A 431 -17.63 -25.27 6.59
C SER A 431 -16.31 -25.40 5.82
N SER A 432 -16.34 -26.10 4.68
CA SER A 432 -15.16 -26.26 3.83
C SER A 432 -14.60 -24.88 3.51
N PRO A 433 -13.27 -24.66 3.56
CA PRO A 433 -12.68 -23.38 3.21
C PRO A 433 -13.05 -23.01 1.77
N GLU A 434 -14.00 -22.09 1.62
CA GLU A 434 -14.38 -21.58 0.30
C GLU A 434 -13.26 -20.66 -0.19
N CYS A 435 -12.62 -21.03 -1.29
CA CYS A 435 -11.69 -20.14 -1.97
C CYS A 435 -12.49 -19.02 -2.63
N SER A 436 -12.32 -17.79 -2.15
CA SER A 436 -12.97 -16.62 -2.77
C SER A 436 -12.45 -16.41 -4.20
N SER A 437 -13.25 -15.74 -5.04
CA SER A 437 -12.83 -15.38 -6.40
C SER A 437 -11.54 -14.57 -6.39
N SER A 438 -11.44 -13.60 -5.47
CA SER A 438 -10.26 -12.75 -5.32
C SER A 438 -9.01 -13.57 -4.98
N ALA A 439 -9.11 -14.52 -4.05
CA ALA A 439 -8.01 -15.41 -3.71
C ALA A 439 -7.61 -16.28 -4.92
N ALA A 440 -8.57 -16.88 -5.63
CA ALA A 440 -8.30 -17.70 -6.81
C ALA A 440 -7.64 -16.89 -7.95
N ALA A 441 -8.05 -15.64 -8.18
CA ALA A 441 -7.44 -14.76 -9.15
C ALA A 441 -6.01 -14.41 -8.77
N VAL A 442 -5.75 -14.06 -7.50
CA VAL A 442 -4.38 -13.82 -7.04
C VAL A 442 -3.49 -15.06 -7.22
N MET A 443 -4.01 -16.27 -6.95
CA MET A 443 -3.27 -17.51 -7.22
C MET A 443 -2.93 -17.68 -8.70
N LEU A 444 -3.88 -17.40 -9.60
CA LEU A 444 -3.61 -17.42 -11.04
C LEU A 444 -2.55 -16.39 -11.45
N GLU A 445 -2.65 -15.17 -10.93
CA GLU A 445 -1.67 -14.10 -11.17
C GLU A 445 -0.27 -14.55 -10.78
N VAL A 446 -0.10 -15.03 -9.55
CA VAL A 446 1.15 -15.55 -8.98
C VAL A 446 1.77 -16.65 -9.88
N LEU A 447 0.95 -17.58 -10.34
CA LEU A 447 1.38 -18.71 -11.19
C LEU A 447 1.73 -18.26 -12.62
N CYS A 448 0.97 -17.32 -13.19
CA CYS A 448 1.29 -16.71 -14.47
C CYS A 448 2.61 -15.94 -14.40
N MET A 449 2.78 -15.11 -13.36
CA MET A 449 4.01 -14.34 -13.19
C MET A 449 5.23 -15.22 -12.95
N SER A 450 5.04 -16.31 -12.22
CA SER A 450 6.05 -17.36 -12.09
C SER A 450 6.46 -17.92 -13.46
N HIS A 451 5.48 -18.23 -14.33
CA HIS A 451 5.75 -18.72 -15.69
C HIS A 451 6.55 -17.72 -16.54
N LEU A 452 6.15 -16.45 -16.50
CA LEU A 452 6.71 -15.37 -17.33
C LEU A 452 8.13 -14.96 -16.95
N LEU A 453 8.59 -15.29 -15.75
CA LEU A 453 9.99 -15.11 -15.37
C LEU A 453 10.97 -15.97 -16.21
N ALA A 454 10.46 -16.88 -17.05
CA ALA A 454 11.24 -17.69 -18.00
C ALA A 454 12.39 -18.46 -17.32
N LEU A 455 12.15 -18.96 -16.11
CA LEU A 455 13.10 -19.83 -15.42
C LEU A 455 13.14 -21.20 -16.12
N PRO A 456 14.29 -21.88 -16.17
CA PRO A 456 14.37 -23.23 -16.72
C PRO A 456 13.54 -24.19 -15.85
N TYR A 457 12.36 -24.58 -16.35
CA TYR A 457 11.47 -25.50 -15.64
C TYR A 457 11.91 -26.95 -15.79
N LEU A 458 11.81 -27.71 -14.71
CA LEU A 458 11.74 -29.15 -14.83
C LEU A 458 10.39 -29.54 -15.46
N VAL A 459 10.39 -30.61 -16.26
CA VAL A 459 9.17 -31.09 -16.96
C VAL A 459 8.03 -31.34 -15.96
N GLU A 460 8.36 -31.87 -14.77
CA GLU A 460 7.42 -32.13 -13.68
C GLU A 460 6.78 -30.85 -13.13
N GLU A 461 7.57 -29.79 -12.94
CA GLU A 461 7.07 -28.50 -12.47
C GLU A 461 6.13 -27.86 -13.49
N LYS A 462 6.44 -27.99 -14.79
CA LYS A 462 5.56 -27.53 -15.86
C LYS A 462 4.21 -28.23 -15.79
N GLN A 463 4.18 -29.55 -15.62
CA GLN A 463 2.92 -30.31 -15.50
C GLN A 463 2.13 -29.92 -14.23
N LYS A 464 2.83 -29.74 -13.10
CA LYS A 464 2.22 -29.30 -11.84
C LYS A 464 1.60 -27.91 -11.99
N LEU A 465 2.33 -26.96 -12.56
CA LEU A 465 1.87 -25.60 -12.86
C LEU A 465 0.61 -25.61 -13.74
N GLN A 466 0.59 -26.44 -14.80
CA GLN A 466 -0.56 -26.58 -15.68
C GLN A 466 -1.82 -27.05 -14.93
N GLN A 467 -1.69 -28.07 -14.08
CA GLN A 467 -2.83 -28.59 -13.31
C GLN A 467 -3.41 -27.55 -12.34
N VAL A 468 -2.54 -26.79 -11.68
CA VAL A 468 -2.95 -25.76 -10.71
C VAL A 468 -3.58 -24.56 -11.42
N LEU A 469 -3.02 -24.10 -12.54
CA LEU A 469 -3.62 -23.04 -13.37
C LEU A 469 -5.02 -23.45 -13.86
N PHE A 470 -5.17 -24.69 -14.33
CA PHE A 470 -6.47 -25.22 -14.76
C PHE A 470 -7.49 -25.27 -13.61
N PHE A 471 -7.05 -25.66 -12.41
CA PHE A 471 -7.92 -25.69 -11.24
C PHE A 471 -8.50 -24.31 -10.89
N PHE A 472 -7.64 -23.31 -10.70
CA PHE A 472 -8.10 -21.97 -10.28
C PHE A 472 -8.86 -21.24 -11.38
N SER A 473 -8.50 -21.44 -12.66
CA SER A 473 -9.26 -20.88 -13.78
C SER A 473 -10.67 -21.47 -13.86
N ASN A 474 -10.83 -22.78 -13.67
CA ASN A 474 -12.15 -23.40 -13.58
C ASN A 474 -12.92 -22.97 -12.34
N HIS A 475 -12.24 -22.72 -11.23
CA HIS A 475 -12.88 -22.20 -10.02
C HIS A 475 -13.48 -20.81 -10.27
N LEU A 476 -12.73 -19.91 -10.92
CA LEU A 476 -13.24 -18.59 -11.32
C LEU A 476 -14.37 -18.66 -12.34
N ARG A 477 -14.31 -19.60 -13.30
CA ARG A 477 -15.35 -19.82 -14.32
C ARG A 477 -16.71 -20.20 -13.75
N LYS A 478 -16.75 -20.74 -12.52
CA LYS A 478 -18.03 -21.06 -11.85
C LYS A 478 -18.77 -19.82 -11.37
N ASN A 479 -18.09 -18.68 -11.25
CA ASN A 479 -18.71 -17.43 -10.86
C ASN A 479 -19.39 -16.78 -12.06
N ASP A 480 -20.51 -16.10 -11.78
CA ASP A 480 -21.13 -15.21 -12.75
C ASP A 480 -20.17 -14.05 -13.06
N ILE A 481 -19.96 -13.78 -14.35
CA ILE A 481 -19.03 -12.74 -14.85
C ILE A 481 -19.42 -11.36 -14.32
N SER A 482 -20.71 -11.11 -14.12
CA SER A 482 -21.22 -9.86 -13.53
C SER A 482 -20.57 -9.53 -12.18
N ARG A 483 -20.21 -10.57 -11.40
CA ARG A 483 -19.62 -10.48 -10.07
C ARG A 483 -18.10 -10.33 -10.08
N LEU A 484 -17.43 -10.65 -11.18
CA LEU A 484 -15.97 -10.55 -11.27
C LEU A 484 -15.54 -9.08 -11.41
N SER A 485 -14.58 -8.66 -10.61
CA SER A 485 -13.90 -7.37 -10.72
C SER A 485 -13.06 -7.26 -11.99
N ALA A 486 -12.69 -6.03 -12.38
CA ALA A 486 -11.82 -5.79 -13.53
C ALA A 486 -10.45 -6.49 -13.39
N ALA A 487 -9.92 -6.57 -12.17
CA ALA A 487 -8.67 -7.27 -11.85
C ALA A 487 -8.81 -8.79 -12.03
N GLU A 488 -9.90 -9.39 -11.54
CA GLU A 488 -10.14 -10.83 -11.72
C GLU A 488 -10.31 -11.18 -13.21
N CYS A 489 -11.02 -10.34 -13.98
CA CYS A 489 -11.15 -10.51 -15.42
C CYS A 489 -9.81 -10.36 -16.16
N SER A 490 -8.97 -9.37 -15.80
CA SER A 490 -7.66 -9.17 -16.45
C SER A 490 -6.73 -10.37 -16.23
N ILE A 491 -6.78 -10.96 -15.03
CA ILE A 491 -6.01 -12.16 -14.69
C ILE A 491 -6.53 -13.39 -15.43
N LEU A 492 -7.86 -13.52 -15.62
CA LEU A 492 -8.44 -14.60 -16.41
C LEU A 492 -7.96 -14.58 -17.87
N VAL A 493 -7.90 -13.39 -18.48
CA VAL A 493 -7.36 -13.21 -19.83
C VAL A 493 -5.88 -13.61 -19.87
N LEU A 494 -5.07 -13.12 -18.93
CA LEU A 494 -3.65 -13.48 -18.83
C LEU A 494 -3.44 -15.00 -18.64
N SER A 495 -4.19 -15.62 -17.73
CA SER A 495 -4.07 -17.06 -17.46
C SER A 495 -4.47 -17.92 -18.66
N THR A 496 -5.45 -17.46 -19.45
CA THR A 496 -5.88 -18.15 -20.66
C THR A 496 -4.83 -18.02 -21.77
N ALA A 497 -4.23 -16.83 -21.93
CA ALA A 497 -3.12 -16.61 -22.86
C ALA A 497 -1.89 -17.46 -22.50
N VAL A 498 -1.50 -17.47 -21.21
CA VAL A 498 -0.41 -18.33 -20.71
C VAL A 498 -0.73 -19.81 -20.97
N GLY A 499 -1.95 -20.26 -20.67
CA GLY A 499 -2.34 -21.65 -20.88
C GLY A 499 -2.28 -22.06 -22.36
N THR A 500 -2.71 -21.16 -23.26
CA THR A 500 -2.66 -21.38 -24.71
C THR A 500 -1.21 -21.43 -25.22
N ALA A 501 -0.38 -20.47 -24.79
CA ALA A 501 1.04 -20.43 -25.15
C ALA A 501 1.81 -21.67 -24.68
N MET A 502 1.43 -22.23 -23.52
CA MET A 502 1.99 -23.48 -23.00
C MET A 502 1.54 -24.74 -23.79
N GLN A 503 0.81 -24.59 -24.91
CA GLN A 503 0.18 -25.66 -25.70
C GLN A 503 -0.73 -26.56 -24.86
N ILE A 504 -1.33 -26.03 -23.80
CA ILE A 504 -2.30 -26.77 -23.00
C ILE A 504 -3.57 -26.88 -23.85
N CYS A 505 -4.14 -28.09 -23.95
CA CYS A 505 -5.50 -28.31 -24.46
C CYS A 505 -6.57 -27.71 -23.52
N CYS A 506 -6.36 -26.51 -22.98
CA CYS A 506 -7.40 -25.75 -22.32
C CYS A 506 -8.44 -25.47 -23.40
N GLN A 507 -9.57 -26.17 -23.34
CA GLN A 507 -10.73 -25.80 -24.14
C GLN A 507 -11.13 -24.39 -23.71
N VAL A 508 -10.72 -23.41 -24.49
CA VAL A 508 -11.11 -22.01 -24.29
C VAL A 508 -12.54 -21.91 -24.81
N ASN A 509 -13.49 -21.68 -23.91
CA ASN A 509 -14.82 -21.27 -24.31
C ASN A 509 -14.73 -19.80 -24.75
N VAL A 510 -14.55 -19.58 -26.06
CA VAL A 510 -14.39 -18.25 -26.66
C VAL A 510 -15.55 -17.33 -26.28
N ALA A 511 -16.79 -17.81 -26.34
CA ALA A 511 -17.96 -17.00 -25.99
C ALA A 511 -17.94 -16.53 -24.53
N TRP A 512 -17.50 -17.39 -23.60
CA TRP A 512 -17.35 -17.00 -22.19
C TRP A 512 -16.21 -16.00 -22.00
N LEU A 513 -15.11 -16.16 -22.72
CA LEU A 513 -13.97 -15.24 -22.65
C LEU A 513 -14.32 -13.87 -23.25
N ASP A 514 -15.16 -13.84 -24.28
CA ASP A 514 -15.70 -12.60 -24.85
C ASP A 514 -16.54 -11.83 -23.81
N GLU A 515 -17.37 -12.53 -23.04
CA GLU A 515 -18.14 -11.92 -21.95
C GLU A 515 -17.23 -11.38 -20.83
N VAL A 516 -16.16 -12.10 -20.48
CA VAL A 516 -15.15 -11.64 -19.50
C VAL A 516 -14.50 -10.34 -19.97
N GLN A 517 -14.12 -10.28 -21.24
CA GLN A 517 -13.50 -9.10 -21.84
C GLN A 517 -14.47 -7.93 -21.96
N HIS A 518 -15.74 -8.19 -22.29
CA HIS A 518 -16.79 -7.18 -22.23
C HIS A 518 -16.94 -6.62 -20.81
N GLY A 519 -16.84 -7.47 -19.78
CA GLY A 519 -16.80 -7.05 -18.37
C GLY A 519 -15.63 -6.11 -18.04
N ILE A 520 -14.44 -6.32 -18.63
CA ILE A 520 -13.29 -5.42 -18.50
C ILE A 520 -13.63 -4.04 -19.09
N LEU A 521 -14.22 -4.00 -20.29
CA LEU A 521 -14.58 -2.77 -20.97
C LEU A 521 -15.61 -1.95 -20.19
N LEU A 522 -16.64 -2.60 -19.64
CA LEU A 522 -17.63 -1.95 -18.79
C LEU A 522 -17.03 -1.39 -17.49
N LYS A 523 -15.91 -1.96 -17.02
CA LYS A 523 -15.23 -1.61 -15.77
C LYS A 523 -13.89 -0.89 -16.00
N GLU A 524 -13.69 -0.22 -17.15
CA GLU A 524 -12.44 0.47 -17.51
C GLU A 524 -11.94 1.43 -16.41
N LYS A 525 -12.85 2.16 -15.74
CA LYS A 525 -12.51 3.09 -14.65
C LYS A 525 -11.89 2.42 -13.42
N HIS A 526 -12.07 1.11 -13.27
CA HIS A 526 -11.54 0.32 -12.16
C HIS A 526 -10.24 -0.42 -12.50
N LEU A 527 -9.77 -0.35 -13.76
CA LEU A 527 -8.50 -0.95 -14.15
C LEU A 527 -7.33 -0.17 -13.54
N SER A 528 -6.47 -0.89 -12.84
CA SER A 528 -5.17 -0.36 -12.42
C SER A 528 -4.13 -0.46 -13.54
N VAL A 529 -2.99 0.23 -13.38
CA VAL A 529 -1.81 0.06 -14.24
C VAL A 529 -1.39 -1.40 -14.33
N HIS A 530 -1.45 -2.10 -13.19
CA HIS A 530 -1.05 -3.49 -13.10
C HIS A 530 -1.97 -4.39 -13.93
N ASP A 531 -3.29 -4.15 -13.88
CA ASP A 531 -4.28 -4.88 -14.70
C ASP A 531 -4.09 -4.62 -16.19
N ALA A 532 -3.82 -3.36 -16.56
CA ALA A 532 -3.52 -2.99 -17.93
C ALA A 532 -2.26 -3.71 -18.44
N VAL A 533 -1.19 -3.77 -17.64
CA VAL A 533 0.02 -4.53 -17.99
C VAL A 533 -0.27 -6.03 -18.12
N ASN A 534 -1.12 -6.61 -17.27
CA ASN A 534 -1.53 -8.02 -17.41
C ASN A 534 -2.20 -8.31 -18.76
N ILE A 535 -3.09 -7.42 -19.22
CA ILE A 535 -3.77 -7.55 -20.52
C ILE A 535 -2.75 -7.43 -21.66
N LEU A 536 -1.83 -6.46 -21.60
CA LEU A 536 -0.81 -6.28 -22.63
C LEU A 536 0.17 -7.45 -22.70
N LEU A 537 0.50 -8.06 -21.54
CA LEU A 537 1.30 -9.29 -21.49
C LEU A 537 0.54 -10.48 -22.10
N ALA A 538 -0.76 -10.59 -21.84
CA ALA A 538 -1.61 -11.65 -22.40
C ALA A 538 -1.61 -11.63 -23.93
N GLU A 539 -1.83 -10.45 -24.51
CA GLU A 539 -1.79 -10.23 -25.95
C GLU A 539 -0.38 -10.48 -26.54
N ALA A 540 0.67 -10.04 -25.84
CA ALA A 540 2.05 -10.28 -26.28
C ALA A 540 2.41 -11.78 -26.33
N LEU A 541 1.82 -12.59 -25.45
CA LEU A 541 1.95 -14.06 -25.43
C LEU A 541 1.14 -14.74 -26.52
N CYS A 542 -0.07 -14.26 -26.79
CA CYS A 542 -1.06 -14.94 -27.59
C CYS A 542 -1.73 -13.97 -28.56
N CYS A 543 -1.30 -13.97 -29.82
CA CYS A 543 -1.85 -13.11 -30.89
C CYS A 543 -3.18 -13.63 -31.47
N ASP A 544 -3.84 -14.58 -30.81
CA ASP A 544 -5.15 -15.07 -31.21
C ASP A 544 -6.23 -14.10 -30.71
N GLU A 545 -6.86 -13.36 -31.63
CA GLU A 545 -7.91 -12.39 -31.31
C GLU A 545 -9.14 -13.02 -30.62
N SER A 546 -9.32 -14.34 -30.76
CA SER A 546 -10.37 -15.06 -30.02
C SER A 546 -10.05 -15.21 -28.53
N ILE A 547 -8.78 -15.00 -28.15
CA ILE A 547 -8.32 -15.08 -26.76
C ILE A 547 -8.17 -13.69 -26.16
N VAL A 548 -7.57 -12.75 -26.89
CA VAL A 548 -7.41 -11.37 -26.43
C VAL A 548 -7.92 -10.42 -27.51
N GLN A 549 -9.02 -9.75 -27.22
CA GLN A 549 -9.69 -8.87 -28.17
C GLN A 549 -8.92 -7.54 -28.29
N ALA A 550 -8.83 -7.10 -29.54
CA ALA A 550 -8.39 -5.77 -29.97
C ALA A 550 -8.89 -4.59 -29.11
N GLU A 551 -10.17 -4.60 -28.72
CA GLU A 551 -10.78 -3.54 -27.90
C GLU A 551 -10.25 -3.55 -26.45
N THR A 552 -10.10 -4.73 -25.86
CA THR A 552 -9.54 -4.93 -24.51
C THR A 552 -8.10 -4.42 -24.45
N VAL A 553 -7.31 -4.70 -25.48
CA VAL A 553 -5.93 -4.19 -25.63
C VAL A 553 -5.92 -2.68 -25.71
N ARG A 554 -6.79 -2.07 -26.53
CA ARG A 554 -6.90 -0.61 -26.63
C ARG A 554 -7.30 0.05 -25.31
N CYS A 555 -8.21 -0.58 -24.56
CA CYS A 555 -8.57 -0.15 -23.21
C CYS A 555 -7.35 -0.16 -22.27
N ALA A 556 -6.62 -1.27 -22.20
CA ALA A 556 -5.40 -1.38 -21.40
C ALA A 556 -4.34 -0.34 -21.80
N SER A 557 -4.14 -0.13 -23.10
CA SER A 557 -3.24 0.90 -23.63
C SER A 557 -3.64 2.30 -23.16
N ARG A 558 -4.92 2.68 -23.24
CA ARG A 558 -5.40 3.99 -22.75
C ARG A 558 -5.15 4.17 -21.25
N VAL A 559 -5.43 3.15 -20.45
CA VAL A 559 -5.20 3.18 -19.00
C VAL A 559 -3.72 3.40 -18.70
N LEU A 560 -2.82 2.66 -19.35
CA LEU A 560 -1.38 2.80 -19.16
C LEU A 560 -0.89 4.19 -19.61
N VAL A 561 -1.27 4.60 -20.83
CA VAL A 561 -0.93 5.90 -21.44
C VAL A 561 -1.37 7.07 -20.55
N GLY A 562 -2.55 6.99 -19.93
CA GLY A 562 -3.08 8.01 -19.02
C GLY A 562 -2.28 8.15 -17.71
N GLN A 563 -1.42 7.18 -17.38
CA GLN A 563 -0.53 7.22 -16.22
C GLN A 563 0.90 7.63 -16.60
N MET A 564 1.24 7.55 -17.89
CA MET A 564 2.56 7.93 -18.39
C MET A 564 2.75 9.45 -18.33
N GLY A 565 3.85 9.88 -17.71
CA GLY A 565 4.19 11.29 -17.54
C GLY A 565 3.85 11.85 -16.17
N LYS A 566 3.13 11.10 -15.32
CA LYS A 566 3.00 11.44 -13.91
C LYS A 566 4.35 11.29 -13.21
N THR A 567 4.82 12.38 -12.61
CA THR A 567 6.08 12.45 -11.84
C THR A 567 5.87 12.21 -10.34
N ASP A 568 4.63 11.91 -9.94
CA ASP A 568 4.28 11.59 -8.56
C ASP A 568 4.70 10.16 -8.20
N TRP A 569 4.32 9.72 -6.99
CA TRP A 569 4.57 8.36 -6.50
C TRP A 569 3.99 7.26 -7.42
N THR A 570 2.99 7.60 -8.24
CA THR A 570 2.44 6.69 -9.26
C THR A 570 3.47 6.39 -10.34
N GLY A 571 4.25 7.40 -10.77
CA GLY A 571 5.35 7.23 -11.72
C GLY A 571 6.48 6.33 -11.19
N LEU A 572 6.71 6.37 -9.88
CA LEU A 572 7.63 5.46 -9.19
C LEU A 572 7.19 3.99 -9.26
N ARG A 573 5.89 3.74 -9.03
CA ARG A 573 5.31 2.39 -9.15
C ARG A 573 5.17 1.92 -10.60
N LEU A 574 5.19 2.84 -11.55
CA LEU A 574 5.15 2.52 -12.98
C LEU A 574 6.45 1.83 -13.43
N LEU A 575 7.61 2.17 -12.87
CA LEU A 575 8.90 1.61 -13.31
C LEU A 575 8.97 0.06 -13.21
N PRO A 576 8.61 -0.59 -12.08
CA PRO A 576 8.55 -2.04 -12.02
C PRO A 576 7.58 -2.67 -13.03
N GLU A 577 6.43 -2.05 -13.27
CA GLU A 577 5.43 -2.53 -14.22
C GLU A 577 5.90 -2.40 -15.67
N LEU A 578 6.59 -1.31 -16.02
CA LEU A 578 7.20 -1.13 -17.34
C LEU A 578 8.36 -2.10 -17.56
N TYR A 579 9.17 -2.34 -16.53
CA TYR A 579 10.22 -3.36 -16.59
C TYR A 579 9.60 -4.75 -16.83
N ARG A 580 8.53 -5.10 -16.12
CA ARG A 580 7.79 -6.34 -16.28
C ARG A 580 7.28 -6.48 -17.72
N LEU A 581 6.64 -5.45 -18.25
CA LEU A 581 6.16 -5.39 -19.64
C LEU A 581 7.29 -5.63 -20.67
N ALA A 582 8.47 -5.08 -20.42
CA ALA A 582 9.63 -5.19 -21.31
C ALA A 582 10.45 -6.48 -21.17
N THR A 583 10.30 -7.23 -20.07
CA THR A 583 11.22 -8.35 -19.74
C THR A 583 10.55 -9.68 -19.44
N ALA A 584 9.23 -9.78 -19.58
CA ALA A 584 8.40 -10.97 -19.31
C ALA A 584 8.60 -12.14 -20.31
N GLY A 585 9.84 -12.51 -20.60
CA GLY A 585 10.18 -13.69 -21.41
C GLY A 585 9.52 -13.66 -22.79
N ASP A 586 8.74 -14.70 -23.08
CA ASP A 586 8.01 -14.85 -24.35
C ASP A 586 6.90 -13.80 -24.53
N ALA A 587 6.44 -13.19 -23.44
CA ALA A 587 5.50 -12.07 -23.41
C ALA A 587 6.15 -10.70 -23.62
N CYS A 588 7.40 -10.64 -24.08
CA CYS A 588 8.11 -9.37 -24.24
C CYS A 588 7.32 -8.42 -25.16
N PHE A 589 6.74 -7.38 -24.57
CA PHE A 589 5.88 -6.41 -25.26
C PHE A 589 6.57 -5.79 -26.48
N MET A 590 7.88 -5.62 -26.42
CA MET A 590 8.68 -5.03 -27.50
C MET A 590 8.75 -5.94 -28.73
N ALA A 591 8.87 -7.25 -28.52
CA ALA A 591 8.80 -8.23 -29.60
C ALA A 591 7.41 -8.26 -30.24
N TRP A 592 6.36 -8.07 -29.45
CA TRP A 592 4.98 -8.01 -29.95
C TRP A 592 4.65 -6.70 -30.70
N CYS A 593 4.97 -5.52 -30.15
CA CYS A 593 4.78 -4.23 -30.85
C CYS A 593 5.41 -4.24 -32.25
N LYS A 594 6.56 -4.91 -32.38
CA LYS A 594 7.21 -5.08 -33.67
C LYS A 594 6.41 -5.96 -34.64
N ARG A 595 5.86 -7.09 -34.19
CA ARG A 595 4.96 -7.91 -35.03
C ARG A 595 3.79 -7.08 -35.51
N LEU A 596 3.24 -6.22 -34.66
CA LEU A 596 2.18 -5.28 -35.04
C LEU A 596 2.63 -4.24 -36.07
N GLN A 597 3.83 -3.66 -35.96
CA GLN A 597 4.34 -2.71 -36.97
C GLN A 597 4.46 -3.35 -38.36
N GLN A 598 4.88 -4.61 -38.43
CA GLN A 598 5.01 -5.35 -39.68
C GLN A 598 3.63 -5.63 -40.31
N VAL A 599 2.62 -5.93 -39.50
CA VAL A 599 1.26 -6.20 -39.97
C VAL A 599 0.49 -4.90 -40.26
N ALA A 600 0.78 -3.80 -39.56
CA ALA A 600 0.13 -2.51 -39.77
C ALA A 600 0.42 -1.88 -41.15
N GLY A 601 1.39 -2.41 -41.90
CA GLY A 601 1.53 -2.12 -43.33
C GLY A 601 0.35 -2.60 -44.18
N ASP A 602 -0.42 -3.57 -43.67
CA ASP A 602 -1.67 -4.05 -44.25
C ASP A 602 -2.85 -3.35 -43.53
N ASP A 603 -3.66 -2.59 -44.27
CA ASP A 603 -4.72 -1.68 -43.78
C ASP A 603 -5.73 -2.29 -42.76
N THR A 604 -5.76 -3.61 -42.59
CA THR A 604 -6.76 -4.32 -41.76
C THR A 604 -6.52 -4.25 -40.25
N THR A 605 -5.28 -4.07 -39.76
CA THR A 605 -4.97 -4.06 -38.31
C THR A 605 -4.65 -2.67 -37.74
N ALA A 606 -4.82 -1.62 -38.55
CA ALA A 606 -4.44 -0.25 -38.22
C ALA A 606 -4.96 0.29 -36.86
N PRO A 607 -6.22 0.01 -36.41
CA PRO A 607 -6.74 0.61 -35.18
C PRO A 607 -6.07 0.10 -33.89
N VAL A 608 -5.77 -1.20 -33.82
CA VAL A 608 -5.11 -1.82 -32.65
C VAL A 608 -3.66 -1.38 -32.59
N ALA A 609 -3.00 -1.36 -33.75
CA ALA A 609 -1.63 -0.90 -33.88
C ALA A 609 -1.49 0.52 -33.32
N GLY A 610 -2.39 1.46 -33.63
CA GLY A 610 -2.28 2.85 -33.15
C GLY A 610 -2.13 3.00 -31.63
N GLY A 611 -2.99 2.34 -30.84
CA GLY A 611 -2.93 2.45 -29.37
C GLY A 611 -1.72 1.74 -28.74
N VAL A 612 -1.34 0.59 -29.30
CA VAL A 612 -0.17 -0.17 -28.82
C VAL A 612 1.14 0.52 -29.20
N LEU A 613 1.19 1.12 -30.40
CA LEU A 613 2.32 1.94 -30.84
C LEU A 613 2.47 3.19 -29.98
N GLU A 614 1.38 3.84 -29.57
CA GLU A 614 1.45 4.95 -28.62
C GLU A 614 2.04 4.52 -27.28
N VAL A 615 1.66 3.34 -26.76
CA VAL A 615 2.29 2.77 -25.56
C VAL A 615 3.78 2.56 -25.81
N PHE A 616 4.16 1.92 -26.92
CA PHE A 616 5.56 1.70 -27.28
C PHE A 616 6.35 3.02 -27.33
N GLU A 617 5.85 4.02 -28.04
CA GLU A 617 6.43 5.37 -28.19
C GLU A 617 6.57 6.13 -26.86
N ARG A 618 5.80 5.78 -25.83
CA ARG A 618 5.92 6.40 -24.51
C ARG A 618 6.75 5.57 -23.52
N VAL A 619 6.60 4.24 -23.53
CA VAL A 619 7.33 3.28 -22.66
C VAL A 619 8.81 3.29 -22.98
N MET A 620 9.15 3.29 -24.25
CA MET A 620 10.54 3.37 -24.72
C MET A 620 11.26 4.60 -24.18
N PRO A 621 10.83 5.85 -24.45
CA PRO A 621 11.46 7.02 -23.88
C PRO A 621 11.38 7.08 -22.36
N ALA A 622 10.36 6.52 -21.70
CA ALA A 622 10.28 6.49 -20.24
C ALA A 622 11.37 5.60 -19.65
N LEU A 623 11.52 4.38 -20.16
CA LEU A 623 12.61 3.48 -19.79
C LEU A 623 13.96 4.09 -20.13
N LEU A 624 14.18 4.57 -21.36
CA LEU A 624 15.43 5.24 -21.77
C LEU A 624 15.76 6.48 -20.95
N ARG A 625 14.76 7.26 -20.51
CA ARG A 625 14.96 8.38 -19.58
C ARG A 625 15.35 7.88 -18.20
N ALA A 626 14.71 6.81 -17.72
CA ALA A 626 15.13 6.15 -16.48
C ALA A 626 16.56 5.60 -16.59
N LEU A 627 17.00 5.12 -17.76
CA LEU A 627 18.39 4.74 -17.99
C LEU A 627 19.33 5.96 -17.86
N ARG A 628 19.00 7.07 -18.53
CA ARG A 628 19.84 8.30 -18.53
C ARG A 628 19.85 9.06 -17.20
N SER A 629 18.74 9.08 -16.47
CA SER A 629 18.63 9.81 -15.20
C SER A 629 19.51 9.21 -14.09
N ALA A 630 19.92 7.95 -14.24
CA ALA A 630 20.73 7.25 -13.25
C ALA A 630 22.08 7.95 -13.06
N GLU A 631 22.67 8.41 -14.16
CA GLU A 631 23.96 9.13 -14.18
C GLU A 631 23.91 10.44 -13.37
N LYS A 632 22.73 11.08 -13.31
CA LYS A 632 22.54 12.34 -12.58
C LYS A 632 22.11 12.13 -11.13
N GLY A 633 21.61 10.95 -10.76
CA GLY A 633 21.07 10.67 -9.42
C GLY A 633 19.94 11.63 -9.01
N THR A 634 19.17 12.16 -9.98
CA THR A 634 18.13 13.17 -9.72
C THR A 634 16.72 12.59 -9.64
N THR A 635 16.47 11.44 -10.29
CA THR A 635 15.16 10.80 -10.30
C THR A 635 15.30 9.30 -10.05
N PRO A 636 14.25 8.64 -9.54
CA PRO A 636 14.19 7.19 -9.48
C PRO A 636 14.46 6.53 -10.83
N THR A 637 15.24 5.45 -10.78
CA THR A 637 15.63 4.68 -11.96
C THR A 637 15.65 3.20 -11.64
N LEU A 638 15.58 2.36 -12.68
CA LEU A 638 15.80 0.92 -12.50
C LEU A 638 17.26 0.67 -12.11
N CYS A 639 17.50 -0.37 -11.31
CA CYS A 639 18.82 -0.82 -10.93
C CYS A 639 19.62 -1.27 -12.15
N TRP A 640 20.93 -1.28 -11.96
CA TRP A 640 21.92 -1.71 -12.94
C TRP A 640 21.47 -2.93 -13.77
N GLN A 641 21.24 -4.07 -13.12
CA GLN A 641 20.91 -5.32 -13.80
C GLN A 641 19.60 -5.22 -14.58
N CYS A 642 18.57 -4.59 -14.00
CA CYS A 642 17.30 -4.39 -14.68
C CYS A 642 17.43 -3.49 -15.92
N ARG A 643 18.34 -2.51 -15.90
CA ARG A 643 18.64 -1.67 -17.06
C ARG A 643 19.27 -2.49 -18.18
N VAL A 644 20.20 -3.39 -17.84
CA VAL A 644 20.81 -4.32 -18.80
C VAL A 644 19.76 -5.20 -19.44
N ASP A 645 18.87 -5.83 -18.64
CA ASP A 645 17.82 -6.69 -19.20
C ASP A 645 16.96 -5.94 -20.23
N VAL A 646 16.54 -4.73 -19.88
CA VAL A 646 15.74 -3.88 -20.77
C VAL A 646 16.51 -3.58 -22.05
N ALA A 647 17.78 -3.19 -21.93
CA ALA A 647 18.62 -2.85 -23.06
C ALA A 647 18.98 -4.06 -23.95
N GLU A 648 19.20 -5.25 -23.37
CA GLU A 648 19.37 -6.50 -24.11
C GLU A 648 18.12 -6.88 -24.89
N GLN A 649 16.94 -6.75 -24.29
CA GLN A 649 15.68 -7.02 -24.98
C GLN A 649 15.47 -6.04 -26.13
N TYR A 650 15.86 -4.77 -25.98
CA TYR A 650 15.88 -3.84 -27.10
C TYR A 650 16.90 -4.22 -28.18
N GLN A 651 18.11 -4.61 -27.79
CA GLN A 651 19.14 -5.02 -28.75
C GLN A 651 18.65 -6.21 -29.59
N ARG A 652 18.06 -7.23 -28.97
CA ARG A 652 17.45 -8.38 -29.69
C ARG A 652 16.34 -7.93 -30.64
N CYS A 653 15.51 -6.97 -30.23
CA CYS A 653 14.48 -6.40 -31.09
C CYS A 653 15.08 -5.63 -32.28
N ALA A 654 16.17 -4.88 -32.06
CA ALA A 654 16.82 -4.06 -33.07
C ALA A 654 17.65 -4.89 -34.08
N GLU A 655 18.38 -5.91 -33.63
CA GLU A 655 19.14 -6.83 -34.49
C GLU A 655 18.23 -7.56 -35.48
N THR A 656 17.04 -7.95 -35.02
CA THR A 656 16.04 -8.56 -35.88
C THR A 656 15.35 -7.55 -36.81
N CYS A 657 15.55 -6.23 -36.66
CA CYS A 657 14.90 -5.18 -37.47
C CYS A 657 15.74 -4.69 -38.66
N GLY A 658 17.07 -4.82 -38.64
CA GLY A 658 17.95 -4.35 -39.72
C GLY A 658 18.07 -2.82 -39.90
N ASP A 659 17.03 -2.04 -39.61
CA ASP A 659 16.93 -0.61 -40.00
C ASP A 659 17.31 0.40 -38.91
N GLU A 660 17.35 0.03 -37.64
CA GLU A 660 17.75 0.94 -36.54
C GLU A 660 19.17 0.68 -36.02
N ARG A 661 20.15 0.49 -36.93
CA ARG A 661 21.55 0.32 -36.52
C ARG A 661 22.01 1.41 -35.55
N GLY A 662 21.60 2.66 -35.75
CA GLY A 662 21.96 3.76 -34.84
C GLY A 662 21.42 3.61 -33.41
N LEU A 663 20.18 3.11 -33.24
CA LEU A 663 19.62 2.86 -31.90
C LEU A 663 20.25 1.61 -31.28
N ALA A 664 20.42 0.55 -32.08
CA ALA A 664 21.11 -0.67 -31.66
C ALA A 664 22.53 -0.36 -31.18
N ASP A 665 23.27 0.46 -31.92
CA ASP A 665 24.63 0.89 -31.56
C ASP A 665 24.62 1.77 -30.31
N ALA A 666 23.68 2.71 -30.19
CA ALA A 666 23.55 3.55 -29.00
C ALA A 666 23.16 2.75 -27.74
N LEU A 667 22.34 1.71 -27.90
CA LEU A 667 21.96 0.79 -26.84
C LEU A 667 23.07 -0.21 -26.52
N ALA A 668 23.79 -0.72 -27.51
CA ALA A 668 24.98 -1.53 -27.31
C ALA A 668 26.06 -0.73 -26.58
N GLU A 669 26.25 0.54 -26.95
CA GLU A 669 27.10 1.49 -26.21
C GLU A 669 26.54 1.76 -24.82
N LEU A 670 25.22 1.86 -24.65
CA LEU A 670 24.62 1.97 -23.32
C LEU A 670 24.96 0.72 -22.51
N VAL A 671 24.58 -0.48 -22.94
CA VAL A 671 24.89 -1.79 -22.32
C VAL A 671 26.37 -1.93 -22.03
N LYS A 672 27.24 -1.49 -22.95
CA LYS A 672 28.69 -1.54 -22.79
C LYS A 672 29.20 -0.56 -21.73
N LYS A 673 28.77 0.71 -21.77
CA LYS A 673 29.11 1.70 -20.74
C LYS A 673 28.65 1.23 -19.37
N GLU A 674 27.44 0.70 -19.36
CA GLU A 674 26.77 0.12 -18.24
C GLU A 674 27.59 -1.09 -17.72
N THR A 675 27.98 -2.05 -18.56
CA THR A 675 28.69 -3.28 -18.13
C THR A 675 30.11 -2.99 -17.68
N CYS A 676 30.80 -2.07 -18.36
CA CYS A 676 32.12 -1.57 -17.97
C CYS A 676 32.10 -0.79 -16.64
N ALA A 677 30.98 -0.20 -16.22
CA ALA A 677 30.88 0.48 -14.92
C ALA A 677 30.81 -0.50 -13.74
N SER A 678 30.52 -1.78 -14.00
CA SER A 678 30.39 -2.83 -12.96
C SER A 678 31.67 -3.64 -12.73
N SER A 679 32.61 -3.62 -13.69
CA SER A 679 33.94 -4.24 -13.61
C SER A 679 34.96 -3.25 -13.03
#